data_AF-A0A8S3WP65-F1
#
_entry.id   AF-A0A8S3WP65-F1
#
_cell.length_a   1.000
_cell.length_b   1.000
_cell.length_c   1.000
_cell.angle_alpha   90.00
_cell.angle_beta   90.00
_cell.angle_gamma   90.00
#
_symmetry.space_group_name_H-M   'P 1'
#
loop_
_entity.id
_entity.type
_entity.pdbx_description
1 polymer ?
#
loop_
_entity_poly.entity_id
_entity_poly.type
_entity_poly.pdbx_seq_one_letter_code
_entity_poly.pdbx_strand_id
1 'polypeptide(L)'
;MSSSSFYAHLTEGYHFVNFYSPFCPPCQNLADHWKKLAEKYKGIIKVGAVNCKYHSSFCYHNMRIGSYPSLLFYPNGKQGNYVYYRGEHTLRALEEFVMSFLQNLMHVPVIRQLRNGDKPIVYVLGSHNIEEYALTRIAFHLKGLATVVIVEDEILREKLSKDPETVAVFKYNEIKKEISSSDEKTILKEIVDALPKFEQIGPEELKNIRNKLRSGHITPWVLYFSTEDDDKLQLHQMRIQFPNMHFGEINCKSQRELCDSLQIESTPSWALLKRGGTYQRAPEKMSAATFISRSANAQNLHTLSASELRRILDGDVGMWVLLVVPYKMSWEHIADPFTDASLQFADSDDISFGIMACTLNTEQYCRQLTYNQPTIFVQNGTKKHAYNGRIDEEQLVEFIQLLKDSASLALSEQKILEILDVSSREHSWLVAHLPAGCGRPCDELEHEWRIIAKKLRPLEFVRVGVLQCEYNSRGFCANVRTPTARLYPLSAGHHFTLNLQHVTEAPYILEWAFEHIDNSVQKISWHSFYKSVVAEEINPSRNKKPWLVYFHSPRCYHCYEKYPDFAIAAIFLGNVVNFGKVNCITERNLCQHEHITSYPSLRLYLTRNLYQSYSSVISLKIRDYSGIINDIRPHLANYDTDLLAGLDKIGLGGMHFKHDEL
;
A
#
# COMPACT_ATOMS: atom_id res chain seq x y z
N MET A 1 -6.11 -6.65 -14.98
CA MET A 1 -5.37 -6.60 -13.70
C MET A 1 -3.88 -6.45 -13.97
N SER A 2 -3.17 -5.75 -13.09
CA SER A 2 -1.70 -5.64 -13.02
C SER A 2 -1.09 -6.71 -12.10
N SER A 3 0.24 -6.80 -12.02
CA SER A 3 0.93 -7.69 -11.07
C SER A 3 0.57 -7.39 -9.60
N SER A 4 0.46 -6.11 -9.24
CA SER A 4 0.09 -5.67 -7.88
C SER A 4 -1.35 -6.00 -7.53
N SER A 5 -2.28 -5.84 -8.48
CA SER A 5 -3.71 -6.15 -8.26
C SER A 5 -4.04 -7.63 -8.42
N PHE A 6 -3.18 -8.43 -9.07
CA PHE A 6 -3.43 -9.87 -9.25
C PHE A 6 -3.48 -10.62 -7.91
N TYR A 7 -2.48 -10.44 -7.04
CA TYR A 7 -2.48 -11.13 -5.74
C TYR A 7 -3.57 -10.60 -4.80
N ALA A 8 -3.93 -9.32 -4.93
CA ALA A 8 -5.07 -8.75 -4.20
C ALA A 8 -6.41 -9.32 -4.70
N HIS A 9 -6.50 -9.66 -5.99
CA HIS A 9 -7.69 -10.30 -6.55
C HIS A 9 -7.92 -11.70 -5.96
N LEU A 10 -6.86 -12.48 -5.73
CA LEU A 10 -6.89 -13.85 -5.21
C LEU A 10 -7.23 -13.94 -3.70
N THR A 11 -8.33 -13.32 -3.28
CA THR A 11 -8.87 -13.46 -1.92
C THR A 11 -9.42 -14.87 -1.67
N GLU A 12 -10.12 -15.09 -0.56
CA GLU A 12 -10.91 -16.32 -0.37
C GLU A 12 -11.94 -16.52 -1.49
N GLY A 13 -12.26 -17.80 -1.74
CA GLY A 13 -13.19 -18.25 -2.78
C GLY A 13 -12.52 -18.72 -4.07
N TYR A 14 -13.35 -18.96 -5.08
CA TYR A 14 -12.96 -19.46 -6.39
C TYR A 14 -12.59 -18.32 -7.33
N HIS A 15 -11.45 -18.45 -8.02
CA HIS A 15 -11.03 -17.49 -9.03
C HIS A 15 -10.70 -18.19 -10.33
N PHE A 16 -11.08 -17.60 -11.44
CA PHE A 16 -10.71 -18.08 -12.76
C PHE A 16 -10.06 -16.94 -13.55
N VAL A 17 -8.78 -17.06 -13.87
CA VAL A 17 -8.00 -15.97 -14.45
C VAL A 17 -7.52 -16.30 -15.86
N ASN A 18 -7.82 -15.42 -16.80
CA ASN A 18 -7.35 -15.48 -18.18
C ASN A 18 -6.09 -14.62 -18.39
N PHE A 19 -4.98 -15.28 -18.71
CA PHE A 19 -3.74 -14.63 -19.14
C PHE A 19 -3.74 -14.54 -20.67
N TYR A 20 -3.90 -13.32 -21.18
CA TYR A 20 -4.15 -13.06 -22.60
C TYR A 20 -3.22 -11.99 -23.19
N SER A 21 -3.25 -11.90 -24.52
CA SER A 21 -2.68 -10.79 -25.29
C SER A 21 -3.74 -10.22 -26.22
N PRO A 22 -3.82 -8.88 -26.43
CA PRO A 22 -4.80 -8.28 -27.33
C PRO A 22 -4.55 -8.64 -28.81
N PHE A 23 -3.33 -9.07 -29.15
CA PHE A 23 -2.92 -9.44 -30.50
C PHE A 23 -2.93 -10.96 -30.75
N CYS A 24 -3.63 -11.71 -29.90
CA CYS A 24 -3.73 -13.17 -29.97
C CYS A 24 -5.12 -13.56 -30.51
N PRO A 25 -5.24 -14.08 -31.74
CA PRO A 25 -6.55 -14.46 -32.30
C PRO A 25 -7.32 -15.49 -31.45
N PRO A 26 -6.70 -16.56 -30.90
CA PRO A 26 -7.40 -17.45 -29.97
C PRO A 26 -7.95 -16.74 -28.72
N CYS A 27 -7.25 -15.71 -28.24
CA CYS A 27 -7.67 -14.91 -27.10
C CYS A 27 -8.86 -14.01 -27.45
N GLN A 28 -8.90 -13.47 -28.66
CA GLN A 28 -10.03 -12.69 -29.16
C GLN A 28 -11.28 -13.57 -29.28
N ASN A 29 -11.15 -14.79 -29.78
CA ASN A 29 -12.27 -15.76 -29.87
C ASN A 29 -12.82 -16.17 -28.49
N LEU A 30 -11.97 -16.25 -27.46
CA LEU A 30 -12.38 -16.57 -26.09
C LEU A 30 -13.06 -15.39 -25.39
N ALA A 31 -12.76 -14.14 -25.77
CA ALA A 31 -13.12 -12.94 -25.01
C ALA A 31 -14.62 -12.85 -24.67
N ASP A 32 -15.50 -13.14 -25.63
CA ASP A 32 -16.95 -13.04 -25.40
C ASP A 32 -17.49 -14.18 -24.54
N HIS A 33 -16.96 -15.40 -24.71
CA HIS A 33 -17.28 -16.52 -23.81
C HIS A 33 -16.82 -16.24 -22.38
N TRP A 34 -15.64 -15.63 -22.23
CA TRP A 34 -15.09 -15.24 -20.92
C TRP A 34 -15.94 -14.19 -20.21
N LYS A 35 -16.43 -13.18 -20.95
CA LYS A 35 -17.37 -12.17 -20.41
C LYS A 35 -18.70 -12.79 -19.99
N LYS A 36 -19.27 -13.68 -20.81
CA LYS A 36 -20.51 -14.40 -20.48
C LYS A 36 -20.35 -15.28 -19.24
N LEU A 37 -19.21 -15.97 -19.11
CA LEU A 37 -18.89 -16.73 -17.90
C LEU A 37 -18.81 -15.81 -16.68
N ALA A 38 -18.13 -14.66 -16.79
CA ALA A 38 -18.03 -13.67 -15.73
C ALA A 38 -19.39 -13.11 -15.29
N GLU A 39 -20.30 -12.88 -16.24
CA GLU A 39 -21.65 -12.41 -15.96
C GLU A 39 -22.50 -13.51 -15.28
N LYS A 40 -22.50 -14.73 -15.85
CA LYS A 40 -23.33 -15.85 -15.39
C LYS A 40 -22.93 -16.39 -14.02
N TYR A 41 -21.65 -16.28 -13.65
CA TYR A 41 -21.13 -16.73 -12.35
C TYR A 41 -20.72 -15.56 -11.44
N LYS A 42 -21.23 -14.35 -11.70
CA LYS A 42 -20.99 -13.17 -10.87
C LYS A 42 -21.45 -13.45 -9.44
N GLY A 43 -20.56 -13.28 -8.45
CA GLY A 43 -20.87 -13.55 -7.05
C GLY A 43 -20.70 -15.02 -6.63
N ILE A 44 -20.44 -15.92 -7.58
CA ILE A 44 -20.13 -17.34 -7.32
C ILE A 44 -18.62 -17.56 -7.42
N ILE A 45 -18.03 -17.16 -8.54
CA ILE A 45 -16.58 -17.16 -8.76
C ILE A 45 -16.11 -15.78 -9.19
N LYS A 46 -14.85 -15.45 -8.89
CA LYS A 46 -14.22 -14.23 -9.39
C LYS A 46 -13.54 -14.51 -10.71
N VAL A 47 -14.04 -13.91 -11.79
CA VAL A 47 -13.46 -14.06 -13.12
C VAL A 47 -12.56 -12.88 -13.42
N GLY A 48 -11.28 -13.15 -13.64
CA GLY A 48 -10.24 -12.15 -13.86
C GLY A 48 -9.57 -12.25 -15.22
N ALA A 49 -8.89 -11.18 -15.64
CA ALA A 49 -8.03 -11.19 -16.82
C ALA A 49 -6.74 -10.36 -16.61
N VAL A 50 -5.61 -10.90 -17.07
CA VAL A 50 -4.29 -10.27 -17.05
C VAL A 50 -3.80 -10.09 -18.49
N ASN A 51 -3.54 -8.85 -18.88
CA ASN A 51 -2.99 -8.53 -20.19
C ASN A 51 -1.46 -8.65 -20.16
N CYS A 52 -0.95 -9.76 -20.68
CA CYS A 52 0.48 -10.07 -20.66
C CYS A 52 1.30 -9.24 -21.65
N LYS A 53 0.67 -8.50 -22.58
CA LYS A 53 1.39 -7.53 -23.41
C LYS A 53 1.92 -6.35 -22.58
N TYR A 54 1.14 -5.88 -21.61
CA TYR A 54 1.53 -4.77 -20.73
C TYR A 54 2.22 -5.23 -19.43
N HIS A 55 2.09 -6.51 -19.08
CA HIS A 55 2.68 -7.10 -17.87
C HIS A 55 3.54 -8.34 -18.19
N SER A 56 4.39 -8.23 -19.21
CA SER A 56 5.18 -9.36 -19.75
C SER A 56 6.10 -10.01 -18.73
N SER A 57 6.84 -9.21 -17.95
CA SER A 57 7.75 -9.71 -16.91
C SER A 57 7.00 -10.56 -15.88
N PHE A 58 5.85 -10.06 -15.40
CA PHE A 58 5.00 -10.79 -14.47
C PHE A 58 4.46 -12.09 -15.07
N CYS A 59 3.91 -12.06 -16.29
CA CYS A 59 3.37 -13.26 -16.92
C CYS A 59 4.45 -14.32 -17.18
N TYR A 60 5.62 -13.93 -17.72
CA TYR A 60 6.64 -14.87 -18.14
C TYR A 60 7.54 -15.34 -16.98
N HIS A 61 8.04 -14.41 -16.15
CA HIS A 61 9.00 -14.74 -15.09
C HIS A 61 8.32 -15.18 -13.79
N ASN A 62 7.23 -14.51 -13.37
CA ASN A 62 6.57 -14.85 -12.11
C ASN A 62 5.55 -15.98 -12.28
N MET A 63 4.66 -15.86 -13.28
CA MET A 63 3.57 -16.82 -13.49
C MET A 63 3.90 -17.95 -14.47
N ARG A 64 5.07 -17.89 -15.14
CA ARG A 64 5.55 -18.90 -16.10
C ARG A 64 4.54 -19.20 -17.21
N ILE A 65 3.84 -18.18 -17.70
CA ILE A 65 2.90 -18.29 -18.81
C ILE A 65 3.66 -18.39 -20.13
N GLY A 66 3.60 -19.57 -20.75
CA GLY A 66 4.31 -19.87 -22.00
C GLY A 66 3.49 -19.68 -23.29
N SER A 67 2.16 -19.59 -23.20
CA SER A 67 1.27 -19.46 -24.36
C SER A 67 -0.02 -18.70 -24.00
N TYR A 68 -0.70 -18.18 -25.01
CA TYR A 68 -1.95 -17.42 -24.84
C TYR A 68 -3.10 -18.02 -25.67
N PRO A 69 -4.34 -18.03 -25.13
CA PRO A 69 -4.65 -17.73 -23.73
C PRO A 69 -4.18 -18.86 -22.80
N SER A 70 -3.79 -18.52 -21.58
CA SER A 70 -3.58 -19.49 -20.50
C SER A 70 -4.61 -19.25 -19.40
N LEU A 71 -5.40 -20.26 -19.06
CA LEU A 71 -6.52 -20.16 -18.12
C LEU A 71 -6.18 -20.91 -16.82
N LEU A 72 -6.10 -20.16 -15.72
CA LEU A 72 -5.71 -20.69 -14.41
C LEU A 72 -6.86 -20.56 -13.43
N PHE A 73 -7.26 -21.68 -12.81
CA PHE A 73 -8.31 -21.73 -11.81
C PHE A 73 -7.71 -21.89 -10.41
N TYR A 74 -8.12 -21.05 -9.48
CA TYR A 74 -7.64 -21.01 -8.09
C TYR A 74 -8.80 -21.40 -7.18
N PRO A 75 -8.91 -22.68 -6.79
CA PRO A 75 -10.01 -23.15 -5.96
C PRO A 75 -9.98 -22.61 -4.52
N ASN A 76 -8.80 -22.26 -4.02
CA ASN A 76 -8.60 -21.79 -2.64
C ASN A 76 -7.88 -20.42 -2.60
N GLY A 77 -8.14 -19.55 -3.58
CA GLY A 77 -7.51 -18.23 -3.65
C GLY A 77 -5.98 -18.28 -3.64
N LYS A 78 -5.35 -17.31 -2.95
CA LYS A 78 -3.88 -17.15 -2.86
C LYS A 78 -3.18 -18.28 -2.10
N GLN A 79 -3.85 -18.95 -1.17
CA GLN A 79 -3.22 -19.97 -0.30
C GLN A 79 -3.17 -21.36 -0.94
N GLY A 80 -3.85 -21.57 -2.07
CA GLY A 80 -3.92 -22.87 -2.75
C GLY A 80 -3.07 -22.98 -4.02
N ASN A 81 -2.88 -24.22 -4.46
CA ASN A 81 -2.41 -24.51 -5.81
C ASN A 81 -3.49 -24.11 -6.83
N TYR A 82 -3.04 -23.72 -8.02
CA TYR A 82 -3.92 -23.47 -9.15
C TYR A 82 -3.98 -24.66 -10.11
N VAL A 83 -5.08 -24.77 -10.86
CA VAL A 83 -5.34 -25.79 -11.86
C VAL A 83 -5.26 -25.15 -13.24
N TYR A 84 -4.45 -25.72 -14.14
CA TYR A 84 -4.46 -25.34 -15.54
C TYR A 84 -5.72 -25.89 -16.21
N TYR A 85 -6.54 -25.01 -16.78
CA TYR A 85 -7.63 -25.44 -17.65
C TYR A 85 -7.07 -25.79 -19.03
N ARG A 86 -7.42 -26.98 -19.52
CA ARG A 86 -6.97 -27.53 -20.81
C ARG A 86 -8.12 -27.94 -21.74
N GLY A 87 -9.35 -27.63 -21.35
CA GLY A 87 -10.54 -27.94 -22.15
C GLY A 87 -10.74 -26.96 -23.31
N GLU A 88 -11.87 -27.09 -24.00
CA GLU A 88 -12.21 -26.20 -25.11
C GLU A 88 -12.51 -24.77 -24.62
N HIS A 89 -12.23 -23.77 -25.46
CA HIS A 89 -12.46 -22.35 -25.13
C HIS A 89 -13.90 -21.90 -25.45
N THR A 90 -14.88 -22.77 -25.24
CA THR A 90 -16.32 -22.50 -25.39
C THR A 90 -16.95 -22.21 -24.04
N LEU A 91 -18.05 -21.45 -24.00
CA LEU A 91 -18.73 -21.16 -22.73
C LEU A 91 -19.15 -22.46 -22.02
N ARG A 92 -19.74 -23.41 -22.75
CA ARG A 92 -20.18 -24.70 -22.20
C ARG A 92 -19.06 -25.46 -21.49
N ALA A 93 -17.91 -25.64 -22.12
CA ALA A 93 -16.79 -26.37 -21.53
C ALA A 93 -16.20 -25.65 -20.30
N LEU A 94 -16.18 -24.31 -20.32
CA LEU A 94 -15.80 -23.51 -19.16
C LEU A 94 -16.79 -23.67 -18.00
N GLU A 95 -18.10 -23.69 -18.29
CA GLU A 95 -19.15 -23.93 -17.30
C GLU A 95 -19.06 -25.33 -16.68
N GLU A 96 -18.92 -26.36 -17.50
CA GLU A 96 -18.75 -27.76 -17.05
C GLU A 96 -17.54 -27.87 -16.11
N PHE A 97 -16.43 -27.23 -16.46
CA PHE A 97 -15.25 -27.21 -15.61
C PHE A 97 -15.50 -26.50 -14.27
N VAL A 98 -16.07 -25.29 -14.27
CA VAL A 98 -16.41 -24.58 -13.03
C VAL A 98 -17.38 -25.41 -12.17
N MET A 99 -18.39 -26.01 -12.79
CA MET A 99 -19.39 -26.81 -12.10
C MET A 99 -18.82 -28.07 -11.46
N SER A 100 -17.80 -28.69 -12.06
CA SER A 100 -17.11 -29.83 -11.45
C SER A 100 -16.52 -29.51 -10.06
N PHE A 101 -16.21 -28.23 -9.77
CA PHE A 101 -15.79 -27.79 -8.44
C PHE A 101 -16.97 -27.38 -7.55
N LEU A 102 -17.98 -26.72 -8.12
CA LEU A 102 -19.12 -26.19 -7.35
C LEU A 102 -20.09 -27.28 -6.87
N GLN A 103 -20.39 -28.28 -7.71
CA GLN A 103 -21.34 -29.34 -7.36
C GLN A 103 -20.85 -30.22 -6.21
N ASN A 104 -19.53 -30.38 -6.07
CA ASN A 104 -18.94 -31.08 -4.92
C ASN A 104 -19.18 -30.34 -3.59
N LEU A 105 -19.41 -29.03 -3.62
CA LEU A 105 -19.72 -28.23 -2.43
C LEU A 105 -21.21 -28.06 -2.18
N MET A 106 -22.01 -27.99 -3.24
CA MET A 106 -23.42 -27.61 -3.17
C MET A 106 -24.27 -28.69 -3.84
N HIS A 107 -24.75 -29.62 -3.04
CA HIS A 107 -25.75 -30.61 -3.46
C HIS A 107 -27.14 -30.13 -3.07
N VAL A 108 -28.05 -30.06 -4.04
CA VAL A 108 -29.47 -29.75 -3.82
C VAL A 108 -30.21 -31.08 -3.64
N PRO A 109 -30.65 -31.43 -2.42
CA PRO A 109 -31.24 -32.74 -2.17
C PRO A 109 -32.69 -32.81 -2.66
N VAL A 110 -33.08 -33.99 -3.16
CA VAL A 110 -34.49 -34.34 -3.38
C VAL A 110 -35.10 -34.76 -2.04
N ILE A 111 -36.24 -34.16 -1.68
CA ILE A 111 -36.95 -34.47 -0.44
C ILE A 111 -38.26 -35.21 -0.69
N ARG A 112 -38.64 -36.06 0.27
CA ARG A 112 -39.91 -36.82 0.24
C ARG A 112 -40.89 -36.42 1.35
N GLN A 113 -40.52 -35.44 2.17
CA GLN A 113 -41.35 -34.92 3.25
C GLN A 113 -41.09 -33.42 3.43
N LEU A 114 -42.14 -32.66 3.71
CA LEU A 114 -42.01 -31.24 4.02
C LEU A 114 -41.28 -31.07 5.35
N ARG A 115 -40.27 -30.21 5.35
CA ARG A 115 -39.59 -29.76 6.57
C ARG A 115 -40.43 -28.67 7.23
N ASN A 116 -40.73 -28.84 8.52
CA ASN A 116 -41.26 -27.78 9.37
C ASN A 116 -40.10 -27.21 10.19
N GLY A 117 -39.82 -25.92 10.02
CA GLY A 117 -38.81 -25.22 10.80
C GLY A 117 -38.75 -23.75 10.44
N ASP A 118 -38.14 -22.97 11.33
CA ASP A 118 -38.07 -21.50 11.25
C ASP A 118 -36.98 -21.01 10.28
N LYS A 119 -36.51 -21.88 9.38
CA LYS A 119 -35.47 -21.54 8.40
C LYS A 119 -36.11 -21.34 7.03
N PRO A 120 -35.64 -20.38 6.22
CA PRO A 120 -36.15 -20.20 4.87
C PRO A 120 -35.84 -21.41 3.99
N ILE A 121 -36.85 -21.92 3.27
CA ILE A 121 -36.72 -23.04 2.34
C ILE A 121 -37.31 -22.67 0.99
N VAL A 122 -36.60 -23.02 -0.07
CA VAL A 122 -37.06 -22.92 -1.47
C VAL A 122 -37.32 -24.33 -1.97
N TYR A 123 -38.59 -24.65 -2.21
CA TYR A 123 -39.03 -25.91 -2.79
C TYR A 123 -39.13 -25.76 -4.29
N VAL A 124 -38.25 -26.42 -5.04
CA VAL A 124 -38.30 -26.47 -6.49
C VAL A 124 -39.20 -27.62 -6.90
N LEU A 125 -40.28 -27.32 -7.63
CA LEU A 125 -41.32 -28.28 -8.01
C LEU A 125 -40.98 -28.87 -9.39
N GLY A 126 -40.20 -29.96 -9.40
CA GLY A 126 -39.68 -30.58 -10.61
C GLY A 126 -38.43 -29.87 -11.15
N SER A 127 -37.30 -30.56 -11.15
CA SER A 127 -36.01 -30.01 -11.59
C SER A 127 -35.87 -29.87 -13.12
N HIS A 128 -36.67 -30.60 -13.89
CA HIS A 128 -36.61 -30.66 -15.36
C HIS A 128 -37.00 -29.35 -16.06
N ASN A 129 -37.70 -28.45 -15.37
CA ASN A 129 -38.15 -27.17 -15.93
C ASN A 129 -37.12 -26.04 -15.78
N ILE A 130 -35.98 -26.32 -15.11
CA ILE A 130 -34.92 -25.34 -14.86
C ILE A 130 -33.66 -25.78 -15.62
N GLU A 131 -32.90 -24.81 -16.15
CA GLU A 131 -31.63 -25.05 -16.82
C GLU A 131 -30.68 -25.90 -15.95
N GLU A 132 -29.98 -26.85 -16.57
CA GLU A 132 -29.10 -27.88 -15.97
C GLU A 132 -28.22 -27.39 -14.79
N TYR A 133 -27.77 -26.14 -14.86
CA TYR A 133 -26.85 -25.54 -13.91
C TYR A 133 -27.45 -24.40 -13.06
N ALA A 134 -28.62 -23.90 -13.42
CA ALA A 134 -29.25 -22.78 -12.72
C ALA A 134 -29.59 -23.14 -11.27
N LEU A 135 -30.07 -24.35 -10.99
CA LEU A 135 -30.36 -24.78 -9.62
C LEU A 135 -29.16 -24.72 -8.68
N THR A 136 -27.98 -25.14 -9.17
CA THR A 136 -26.75 -25.11 -8.38
C THR A 136 -26.31 -23.67 -8.13
N ARG A 137 -26.43 -22.79 -9.13
CA ARG A 137 -26.11 -21.36 -8.99
C ARG A 137 -27.07 -20.64 -8.04
N ILE A 138 -28.37 -20.88 -8.16
CA ILE A 138 -29.40 -20.37 -7.22
C ILE A 138 -29.08 -20.82 -5.79
N ALA A 139 -28.79 -22.11 -5.60
CA ALA A 139 -28.42 -22.63 -4.28
C ALA A 139 -27.15 -21.96 -3.74
N PHE A 140 -26.16 -21.68 -4.59
CA PHE A 140 -24.94 -20.97 -4.19
C PHE A 140 -25.23 -19.53 -3.77
N HIS A 141 -26.02 -18.79 -4.55
CA HIS A 141 -26.43 -17.43 -4.22
C HIS A 141 -27.21 -17.35 -2.91
N LEU A 142 -28.05 -18.35 -2.63
CA LEU A 142 -28.86 -18.45 -1.42
C LEU A 142 -28.15 -19.16 -0.26
N LYS A 143 -26.86 -19.50 -0.42
CA LYS A 143 -26.10 -20.19 0.63
C LYS A 143 -26.13 -19.39 1.93
N GLY A 144 -26.63 -20.04 2.99
CA GLY A 144 -26.83 -19.42 4.30
C GLY A 144 -28.11 -18.58 4.42
N LEU A 145 -28.73 -18.16 3.32
CA LEU A 145 -30.00 -17.42 3.30
C LEU A 145 -31.20 -18.36 3.30
N ALA A 146 -31.23 -19.32 2.37
CA ALA A 146 -32.32 -20.27 2.24
C ALA A 146 -31.78 -21.64 1.81
N THR A 147 -32.41 -22.69 2.30
CA THR A 147 -32.11 -24.05 1.82
C THR A 147 -32.91 -24.33 0.57
N VAL A 148 -32.24 -24.67 -0.53
CA VAL A 148 -32.90 -25.10 -1.77
C VAL A 148 -33.06 -26.62 -1.75
N VAL A 149 -34.25 -27.11 -2.07
CA VAL A 149 -34.58 -28.54 -2.14
C VAL A 149 -35.45 -28.83 -3.36
N ILE A 150 -35.35 -30.05 -3.89
CA ILE A 150 -36.15 -30.50 -5.03
C ILE A 150 -37.31 -31.36 -4.52
N VAL A 151 -38.50 -31.14 -5.08
CA VAL A 151 -39.72 -31.91 -4.85
C VAL A 151 -40.14 -32.55 -6.16
N GLU A 152 -40.06 -33.89 -6.22
CA GLU A 152 -40.49 -34.70 -7.36
C GLU A 152 -41.79 -35.48 -7.08
N ASP A 153 -42.20 -35.53 -5.82
CA ASP A 153 -43.43 -36.22 -5.39
C ASP A 153 -44.66 -35.35 -5.64
N GLU A 154 -45.62 -35.85 -6.43
CA GLU A 154 -46.84 -35.13 -6.80
C GLU A 154 -47.72 -34.76 -5.60
N ILE A 155 -47.79 -35.62 -4.57
CA ILE A 155 -48.60 -35.36 -3.37
C ILE A 155 -48.00 -34.18 -2.59
N LEU A 156 -46.67 -34.10 -2.52
CA LEU A 156 -45.98 -32.94 -1.91
C LEU A 156 -46.11 -31.69 -2.77
N ARG A 157 -46.07 -31.82 -4.10
CA ARG A 157 -46.30 -30.73 -5.04
C ARG A 157 -47.67 -30.09 -4.77
N GLU A 158 -48.74 -30.87 -4.76
CA GLU A 158 -50.11 -30.40 -4.51
C GLU A 158 -50.29 -29.74 -3.13
N LYS A 159 -49.54 -30.21 -2.11
CA LYS A 159 -49.52 -29.57 -0.78
C LYS A 159 -48.82 -28.21 -0.79
N LEU A 160 -47.86 -28.01 -1.70
CA LEU A 160 -47.08 -26.77 -1.79
C LEU A 160 -47.76 -25.75 -2.70
N SER A 161 -48.28 -26.14 -3.86
CA SER A 161 -49.03 -25.27 -4.76
C SER A 161 -50.11 -26.05 -5.50
N LYS A 162 -51.24 -25.38 -5.77
CA LYS A 162 -52.31 -25.90 -6.64
C LYS A 162 -52.17 -25.41 -8.08
N ASP A 163 -51.30 -24.43 -8.31
CA ASP A 163 -51.06 -23.87 -9.63
C ASP A 163 -50.02 -24.72 -10.37
N PRO A 164 -50.39 -25.35 -11.51
CA PRO A 164 -49.47 -26.16 -12.29
C PRO A 164 -48.30 -25.35 -12.85
N GLU A 165 -48.45 -24.04 -13.04
CA GLU A 165 -47.39 -23.16 -13.55
C GLU A 165 -46.35 -22.80 -12.47
N THR A 166 -46.58 -23.15 -11.20
CA THR A 166 -45.60 -22.91 -10.14
C THR A 166 -44.36 -23.78 -10.35
N VAL A 167 -43.20 -23.11 -10.47
CA VAL A 167 -41.87 -23.72 -10.61
C VAL A 167 -41.19 -23.85 -9.24
N ALA A 168 -41.34 -22.85 -8.38
CA ALA A 168 -40.76 -22.87 -7.04
C ALA A 168 -41.69 -22.24 -5.99
N VAL A 169 -41.58 -22.72 -4.75
CA VAL A 169 -42.28 -22.16 -3.59
C VAL A 169 -41.25 -21.78 -2.53
N PHE A 170 -41.17 -20.50 -2.21
CA PHE A 170 -40.43 -20.01 -1.07
C PHE A 170 -41.32 -20.03 0.17
N LYS A 171 -40.83 -20.61 1.26
CA LYS A 171 -41.51 -20.65 2.56
C LYS A 171 -40.56 -20.19 3.67
N TYR A 172 -41.03 -19.25 4.47
CA TYR A 172 -40.33 -18.78 5.67
C TYR A 172 -41.34 -18.23 6.68
N ASN A 173 -41.44 -18.88 7.86
CA ASN A 173 -42.49 -18.60 8.85
C ASN A 173 -43.89 -18.63 8.16
N GLU A 174 -44.66 -17.55 8.28
CA GLU A 174 -45.97 -17.39 7.63
C GLU A 174 -45.88 -16.92 6.17
N ILE A 175 -44.68 -16.56 5.69
CA ILE A 175 -44.48 -16.12 4.31
C ILE A 175 -44.46 -17.35 3.41
N LYS A 176 -45.41 -17.38 2.48
CA LYS A 176 -45.46 -18.32 1.37
C LYS A 176 -45.49 -17.53 0.06
N LYS A 177 -44.51 -17.75 -0.81
CA LYS A 177 -44.39 -17.09 -2.10
C LYS A 177 -44.24 -18.13 -3.20
N GLU A 178 -45.22 -18.18 -4.09
CA GLU A 178 -45.21 -19.04 -5.28
C GLU A 178 -44.57 -18.27 -6.45
N ILE A 179 -43.71 -18.96 -7.20
CA ILE A 179 -42.89 -18.42 -8.29
C ILE A 179 -43.12 -19.29 -9.52
N SER A 180 -43.63 -18.68 -10.60
CA SER A 180 -43.98 -19.38 -11.84
C SER A 180 -42.90 -19.29 -12.92
N SER A 181 -41.87 -18.45 -12.73
CA SER A 181 -40.76 -18.33 -13.68
C SER A 181 -39.71 -19.41 -13.48
N SER A 182 -39.16 -19.94 -14.58
CA SER A 182 -37.97 -20.80 -14.59
C SER A 182 -36.66 -20.04 -14.78
N ASP A 183 -36.72 -18.73 -15.01
CA ASP A 183 -35.54 -17.88 -15.16
C ASP A 183 -34.84 -17.64 -13.82
N GLU A 184 -33.53 -17.91 -13.77
CA GLU A 184 -32.70 -17.83 -12.56
C GLU A 184 -32.75 -16.46 -11.88
N LYS A 185 -32.64 -15.37 -12.66
CA LYS A 185 -32.63 -14.00 -12.12
C LYS A 185 -33.98 -13.65 -11.50
N THR A 186 -35.07 -14.07 -12.14
CA THR A 186 -36.43 -13.87 -11.66
C THR A 186 -36.70 -14.65 -10.37
N ILE A 187 -36.31 -15.92 -10.33
CA ILE A 187 -36.44 -16.77 -9.13
C ILE A 187 -35.69 -16.13 -7.96
N LEU A 188 -34.42 -15.74 -8.15
CA LEU A 188 -33.62 -15.10 -7.11
C LEU A 188 -34.26 -13.80 -6.62
N LYS A 189 -34.72 -12.94 -7.53
CA LYS A 189 -35.37 -11.67 -7.19
C LYS A 189 -36.62 -11.89 -6.34
N GLU A 190 -37.52 -12.77 -6.76
CA GLU A 190 -38.77 -13.02 -6.02
C GLU A 190 -38.51 -13.64 -4.63
N ILE A 191 -37.48 -14.48 -4.49
CA ILE A 191 -37.06 -15.02 -3.20
C ILE A 191 -36.52 -13.90 -2.31
N VAL A 192 -35.63 -13.06 -2.85
CA VAL A 192 -35.00 -11.95 -2.12
C VAL A 192 -36.04 -10.93 -1.66
N ASP A 193 -37.01 -10.59 -2.52
CA ASP A 193 -38.09 -9.65 -2.18
C ASP A 193 -39.03 -10.19 -1.08
N ALA A 194 -39.13 -11.52 -0.96
CA ALA A 194 -39.90 -12.18 0.08
C ALA A 194 -39.14 -12.37 1.40
N LEU A 195 -37.81 -12.11 1.44
CA LEU A 195 -37.04 -12.14 2.68
C LEU A 195 -37.41 -10.97 3.61
N PRO A 196 -37.13 -11.09 4.92
CA PRO A 196 -37.37 -10.00 5.87
C PRO A 196 -36.68 -8.71 5.46
N LYS A 197 -37.47 -7.63 5.34
CA LYS A 197 -36.97 -6.31 4.99
C LYS A 197 -36.02 -5.75 6.05
N PHE A 198 -35.09 -4.91 5.60
CA PHE A 198 -34.15 -4.21 6.48
C PHE A 198 -34.76 -2.95 7.07
N GLU A 199 -34.23 -2.54 8.22
CA GLU A 199 -34.56 -1.27 8.86
C GLU A 199 -34.23 -0.11 7.90
N GLN A 200 -35.22 0.77 7.67
CA GLN A 200 -35.04 1.96 6.85
C GLN A 200 -34.48 3.09 7.73
N ILE A 201 -33.33 3.64 7.33
CA ILE A 201 -32.65 4.69 8.07
C ILE A 201 -32.97 6.05 7.45
N GLY A 202 -33.61 6.91 8.25
CA GLY A 202 -33.80 8.32 7.94
C GLY A 202 -32.76 9.23 8.63
N PRO A 203 -32.82 10.56 8.42
CA PRO A 203 -31.86 11.51 8.99
C PRO A 203 -31.75 11.47 10.52
N GLU A 204 -32.88 11.43 11.23
CA GLU A 204 -32.90 11.39 12.69
C GLU A 204 -32.37 10.06 13.24
N GLU A 205 -32.71 8.93 12.60
CA GLU A 205 -32.20 7.63 13.04
C GLU A 205 -30.70 7.51 12.77
N LEU A 206 -30.22 8.01 11.63
CA LEU A 206 -28.78 8.09 11.35
C LEU A 206 -28.04 8.89 12.42
N LYS A 207 -28.60 10.02 12.85
CA LYS A 207 -28.07 10.86 13.93
C LYS A 207 -28.06 10.11 15.26
N ASN A 208 -29.14 9.40 15.59
CA ASN A 208 -29.23 8.57 16.80
C ASN A 208 -28.17 7.47 16.82
N ILE A 209 -27.99 6.74 15.71
CA ILE A 209 -26.98 5.70 15.56
C ILE A 209 -25.57 6.30 15.76
N ARG A 210 -25.26 7.42 15.12
CA ARG A 210 -23.95 8.10 15.29
C ARG A 210 -23.69 8.53 16.73
N ASN A 211 -24.70 9.06 17.42
CA ASN A 211 -24.57 9.48 18.81
C ASN A 211 -24.31 8.28 19.74
N LYS A 212 -25.03 7.17 19.53
CA LYS A 212 -24.83 5.91 20.26
C LYS A 212 -23.40 5.37 20.08
N LEU A 213 -22.88 5.39 18.85
CA LEU A 213 -21.52 4.95 18.53
C LEU A 213 -20.43 5.83 19.16
N ARG A 214 -20.74 7.12 19.42
CA ARG A 214 -19.86 8.05 20.14
C ARG A 214 -19.89 7.85 21.65
N SER A 215 -21.05 7.48 22.21
CA SER A 215 -21.24 7.37 23.66
C SER A 215 -20.84 6.01 24.26
N GLY A 216 -20.15 5.15 23.50
CA GLY A 216 -19.60 3.89 24.00
C GLY A 216 -20.20 2.61 23.42
N HIS A 217 -21.18 2.68 22.50
CA HIS A 217 -21.57 1.49 21.73
C HIS A 217 -20.48 1.15 20.70
N ILE A 218 -20.04 -0.12 20.71
CA ILE A 218 -18.88 -0.56 19.92
C ILE A 218 -19.24 -1.23 18.59
N THR A 219 -20.49 -1.64 18.40
CA THR A 219 -20.90 -2.43 17.21
C THR A 219 -21.10 -1.56 15.98
N PRO A 220 -20.31 -1.72 14.91
CA PRO A 220 -20.45 -0.93 13.68
C PRO A 220 -21.78 -1.17 12.96
N TRP A 221 -22.19 -0.18 12.17
CA TRP A 221 -23.34 -0.27 11.27
C TRP A 221 -22.87 -0.25 9.81
N VAL A 222 -23.37 -1.20 9.03
CA VAL A 222 -23.27 -1.21 7.57
C VAL A 222 -24.51 -0.52 7.01
N LEU A 223 -24.30 0.50 6.20
CA LEU A 223 -25.34 1.23 5.49
C LEU A 223 -25.36 0.79 4.03
N TYR A 224 -26.53 0.41 3.55
CA TYR A 224 -26.77 0.09 2.14
C TYR A 224 -27.65 1.15 1.50
N PHE A 225 -27.14 1.79 0.46
CA PHE A 225 -27.85 2.80 -0.31
C PHE A 225 -28.44 2.15 -1.55
N SER A 226 -29.74 2.27 -1.72
CA SER A 226 -30.48 1.59 -2.78
C SER A 226 -31.60 2.46 -3.35
N THR A 227 -32.17 1.98 -4.44
CA THR A 227 -33.45 2.36 -5.00
C THR A 227 -34.40 1.16 -5.00
N GLU A 228 -35.67 1.37 -5.36
CA GLU A 228 -36.68 0.29 -5.38
C GLU A 228 -36.35 -0.84 -6.36
N ASP A 229 -35.56 -0.54 -7.40
CA ASP A 229 -35.22 -1.47 -8.48
C ASP A 229 -33.94 -2.27 -8.20
N ASP A 230 -33.16 -1.89 -7.18
CA ASP A 230 -31.88 -2.53 -6.87
C ASP A 230 -32.05 -3.92 -6.26
N ASP A 231 -31.28 -4.87 -6.75
CA ASP A 231 -31.19 -6.22 -6.19
C ASP A 231 -30.59 -6.17 -4.77
N LYS A 232 -31.31 -6.75 -3.80
CA LYS A 232 -30.93 -6.77 -2.37
C LYS A 232 -30.24 -8.06 -1.95
N LEU A 233 -29.94 -8.97 -2.88
CA LEU A 233 -29.28 -10.25 -2.57
C LEU A 233 -27.96 -10.03 -1.84
N GLN A 234 -27.13 -9.09 -2.32
CA GLN A 234 -25.83 -8.82 -1.71
C GLN A 234 -25.97 -8.28 -0.27
N LEU A 235 -26.98 -7.44 0.01
CA LEU A 235 -27.27 -6.94 1.36
C LEU A 235 -27.55 -8.09 2.33
N HIS A 236 -28.38 -9.03 1.91
CA HIS A 236 -28.68 -10.23 2.66
C HIS A 236 -27.45 -11.13 2.89
N GLN A 237 -26.62 -11.33 1.87
CA GLN A 237 -25.39 -12.10 1.98
C GLN A 237 -24.39 -11.46 2.95
N MET A 238 -24.21 -10.13 2.90
CA MET A 238 -23.32 -9.41 3.83
C MET A 238 -23.79 -9.52 5.28
N ARG A 239 -25.11 -9.48 5.54
CA ARG A 239 -25.65 -9.69 6.90
C ARG A 239 -25.26 -11.04 7.49
N ILE A 240 -25.22 -12.10 6.66
CA ILE A 240 -24.77 -13.43 7.12
C ILE A 240 -23.27 -13.44 7.36
N GLN A 241 -22.50 -12.84 6.45
CA GLN A 241 -21.04 -12.84 6.53
C GLN A 241 -20.52 -12.04 7.73
N PHE A 242 -21.24 -10.98 8.15
CA PHE A 242 -20.87 -10.10 9.25
C PHE A 242 -21.95 -10.08 10.35
N PRO A 243 -22.13 -11.19 11.10
CA PRO A 243 -23.19 -11.31 12.09
C PRO A 243 -23.03 -10.36 13.29
N ASN A 244 -21.81 -9.87 13.52
CA ASN A 244 -21.46 -8.94 14.61
C ASN A 244 -21.57 -7.46 14.18
N MET A 245 -22.35 -7.16 13.14
CA MET A 245 -22.61 -5.80 12.68
C MET A 245 -24.11 -5.58 12.47
N HIS A 246 -24.55 -4.34 12.65
CA HIS A 246 -25.91 -3.94 12.30
C HIS A 246 -25.99 -3.54 10.83
N PHE A 247 -27.16 -3.71 10.22
CA PHE A 247 -27.40 -3.38 8.82
C PHE A 247 -28.64 -2.52 8.70
N GLY A 248 -28.55 -1.44 7.95
CA GLY A 248 -29.70 -0.61 7.60
C GLY A 248 -29.67 -0.16 6.15
N GLU A 249 -30.86 0.09 5.63
CA GLU A 249 -31.08 0.49 4.24
C GLU A 249 -31.49 1.97 4.18
N ILE A 250 -30.92 2.70 3.22
CA ILE A 250 -31.28 4.09 2.92
C ILE A 250 -31.75 4.14 1.47
N ASN A 251 -33.05 4.34 1.28
CA ASN A 251 -33.63 4.47 -0.06
C ASN A 251 -33.41 5.89 -0.61
N CYS A 252 -32.46 6.04 -1.53
CA CYS A 252 -32.06 7.34 -2.09
C CYS A 252 -33.10 7.97 -3.03
N LYS A 253 -34.13 7.23 -3.46
CA LYS A 253 -35.27 7.80 -4.17
C LYS A 253 -36.16 8.61 -3.22
N SER A 254 -36.38 8.08 -2.02
CA SER A 254 -37.18 8.73 -0.96
C SER A 254 -36.37 9.72 -0.10
N GLN A 255 -35.07 9.50 0.06
CA GLN A 255 -34.16 10.25 0.95
C GLN A 255 -33.06 10.97 0.15
N ARG A 256 -33.43 11.68 -0.92
CA ARG A 256 -32.47 12.29 -1.87
C ARG A 256 -31.49 13.24 -1.17
N GLU A 257 -31.99 14.16 -0.35
CA GLU A 257 -31.16 15.14 0.37
C GLU A 257 -30.15 14.46 1.31
N LEU A 258 -30.56 13.38 1.97
CA LEU A 258 -29.69 12.60 2.84
C LEU A 258 -28.57 11.93 2.04
N CYS A 259 -28.90 11.26 0.94
CA CYS A 259 -27.90 10.60 0.08
C CYS A 259 -26.93 11.62 -0.55
N ASP A 260 -27.42 12.78 -0.97
CA ASP A 260 -26.59 13.86 -1.50
C ASP A 260 -25.61 14.38 -0.43
N SER A 261 -26.09 14.56 0.81
CA SER A 261 -25.24 14.99 1.94
C SER A 261 -24.14 13.96 2.30
N LEU A 262 -24.41 12.68 2.04
CA LEU A 262 -23.49 11.56 2.25
C LEU A 262 -22.62 11.24 1.03
N GLN A 263 -22.69 12.11 0.00
CA GLN A 263 -21.92 12.02 -1.24
C GLN A 263 -22.15 10.70 -2.01
N ILE A 264 -23.40 10.21 -2.02
CA ILE A 264 -23.80 9.02 -2.76
C ILE A 264 -24.21 9.43 -4.18
N GLU A 265 -23.41 9.07 -5.17
CA GLU A 265 -23.65 9.46 -6.57
C GLU A 265 -24.36 8.37 -7.39
N SER A 266 -24.16 7.12 -7.01
CA SER A 266 -24.65 5.94 -7.71
C SER A 266 -25.18 4.94 -6.69
N THR A 267 -26.20 4.20 -7.10
CA THR A 267 -26.76 3.08 -6.33
C THR A 267 -26.63 1.80 -7.17
N PRO A 268 -26.47 0.63 -6.52
CA PRO A 268 -26.33 0.46 -5.08
C PRO A 268 -24.95 0.91 -4.57
N SER A 269 -24.89 1.38 -3.32
CA SER A 269 -23.63 1.79 -2.66
C SER A 269 -23.58 1.34 -1.21
N TRP A 270 -22.38 1.36 -0.63
CA TRP A 270 -22.11 0.86 0.72
C TRP A 270 -21.38 1.92 1.53
N ALA A 271 -21.67 1.99 2.82
CA ALA A 271 -20.87 2.73 3.78
C ALA A 271 -20.85 2.04 5.14
N LEU A 272 -19.93 2.48 5.99
CA LEU A 272 -19.81 2.08 7.37
C LEU A 272 -19.99 3.29 8.28
N LEU A 273 -20.73 3.09 9.36
CA LEU A 273 -20.60 3.86 10.59
C LEU A 273 -19.83 3.03 11.61
N LYS A 274 -18.64 3.50 11.94
CA LYS A 274 -17.69 2.79 12.79
C LYS A 274 -17.87 3.22 14.24
N ARG A 275 -17.19 2.52 15.15
CA ARG A 275 -17.00 2.98 16.54
C ARG A 275 -16.47 4.42 16.54
N GLY A 276 -16.98 5.26 17.45
CA GLY A 276 -16.70 6.70 17.46
C GLY A 276 -17.59 7.53 16.53
N GLY A 277 -18.49 6.90 15.78
CA GLY A 277 -19.43 7.59 14.89
C GLY A 277 -18.82 8.09 13.57
N THR A 278 -17.63 7.58 13.22
CA THR A 278 -16.93 7.85 11.97
C THR A 278 -17.66 7.21 10.80
N TYR A 279 -17.92 8.01 9.76
CA TYR A 279 -18.52 7.56 8.50
C TYR A 279 -17.44 7.31 7.46
N GLN A 280 -17.50 6.18 6.76
CA GLN A 280 -16.69 5.92 5.57
C GLN A 280 -17.55 5.33 4.47
N ARG A 281 -17.49 5.93 3.28
CA ARG A 281 -18.11 5.42 2.05
C ARG A 281 -17.19 4.43 1.33
N ALA A 282 -17.77 3.38 0.75
CA ALA A 282 -17.05 2.43 -0.08
C ALA A 282 -16.66 3.05 -1.44
N PRO A 283 -15.46 2.75 -1.96
CA PRO A 283 -15.13 3.04 -3.36
C PRO A 283 -16.03 2.23 -4.32
N GLU A 284 -16.44 2.83 -5.44
CA GLU A 284 -17.48 2.26 -6.33
C GLU A 284 -17.19 0.85 -6.84
N LYS A 285 -15.93 0.54 -7.20
CA LYS A 285 -15.55 -0.76 -7.76
C LYS A 285 -15.02 -1.75 -6.71
N MET A 286 -15.04 -1.37 -5.43
CA MET A 286 -14.56 -2.23 -4.36
C MET A 286 -15.63 -3.24 -3.96
N SER A 287 -15.22 -4.47 -3.62
CA SER A 287 -16.17 -5.46 -3.11
C SER A 287 -16.65 -5.06 -1.72
N ALA A 288 -17.96 -5.15 -1.47
CA ALA A 288 -18.55 -4.82 -0.17
C ALA A 288 -17.91 -5.62 0.97
N ALA A 289 -17.66 -6.92 0.78
CA ALA A 289 -17.01 -7.75 1.79
C ALA A 289 -15.59 -7.29 2.13
N THR A 290 -14.79 -6.95 1.11
CA THR A 290 -13.43 -6.44 1.29
C THR A 290 -13.44 -5.10 2.00
N PHE A 291 -14.34 -4.21 1.60
CA PHE A 291 -14.52 -2.90 2.23
C PHE A 291 -14.93 -3.05 3.71
N ILE A 292 -15.99 -3.81 3.98
CA ILE A 292 -16.53 -4.00 5.34
C ILE A 292 -15.46 -4.58 6.27
N SER A 293 -14.77 -5.64 5.84
CA SER A 293 -13.76 -6.31 6.67
C SER A 293 -12.55 -5.44 6.99
N ARG A 294 -12.05 -4.65 6.02
CA ARG A 294 -10.87 -3.80 6.21
C ARG A 294 -11.18 -2.50 6.92
N SER A 295 -12.25 -1.83 6.52
CA SER A 295 -12.56 -0.46 6.95
C SER A 295 -13.24 -0.39 8.31
N ALA A 296 -13.83 -1.48 8.82
CA ALA A 296 -14.53 -1.48 10.11
C ALA A 296 -13.64 -1.05 11.28
N ASN A 297 -12.35 -1.41 11.25
CA ASN A 297 -11.40 -1.11 12.32
C ASN A 297 -10.67 0.23 12.14
N ALA A 298 -10.74 0.86 10.97
CA ALA A 298 -10.06 2.12 10.67
C ALA A 298 -10.82 3.32 11.27
N GLN A 299 -10.85 3.45 12.59
CA GLN A 299 -11.67 4.44 13.30
C GLN A 299 -11.25 5.89 13.03
N ASN A 300 -9.96 6.10 12.77
CA ASN A 300 -9.33 7.38 12.42
C ASN A 300 -9.50 7.75 10.93
N LEU A 301 -10.17 6.94 10.11
CA LEU A 301 -10.36 7.18 8.67
C LEU A 301 -11.80 7.61 8.36
N HIS A 302 -11.94 8.85 7.88
CA HIS A 302 -13.22 9.50 7.62
C HIS A 302 -13.46 9.71 6.11
N THR A 303 -14.69 9.57 5.66
CA THR A 303 -15.14 10.23 4.42
C THR A 303 -15.53 11.65 4.76
N LEU A 304 -14.86 12.61 4.13
CA LEU A 304 -14.99 14.03 4.39
C LEU A 304 -15.96 14.69 3.40
N SER A 305 -16.75 15.61 3.92
CA SER A 305 -17.45 16.62 3.14
C SER A 305 -16.50 17.75 2.71
N ALA A 306 -16.93 18.55 1.72
CA ALA A 306 -16.15 19.71 1.30
C ALA A 306 -15.98 20.77 2.41
N SER A 307 -16.96 20.90 3.31
CA SER A 307 -16.87 21.81 4.46
C SER A 307 -15.89 21.32 5.52
N GLU A 308 -15.89 20.02 5.82
CA GLU A 308 -14.91 19.41 6.73
C GLU A 308 -13.49 19.53 6.18
N LEU A 309 -13.30 19.24 4.89
CA LEU A 309 -12.00 19.38 4.24
C LEU A 309 -11.49 20.83 4.32
N ARG A 310 -12.34 21.84 4.06
CA ARG A 310 -11.95 23.26 4.19
C ARG A 310 -11.49 23.59 5.61
N ARG A 311 -12.28 23.19 6.62
CA ARG A 311 -11.96 23.41 8.03
C ARG A 311 -10.60 22.79 8.40
N ILE A 312 -10.32 21.59 7.91
CA ILE A 312 -9.02 20.91 8.11
C ILE A 312 -7.88 21.71 7.48
N LEU A 313 -8.05 22.16 6.23
CA LEU A 313 -7.04 22.94 5.53
C LEU A 313 -6.79 24.32 6.16
N ASP A 314 -7.78 24.89 6.83
CA ASP A 314 -7.67 26.17 7.56
C ASP A 314 -6.92 26.04 8.90
N GLY A 315 -6.46 24.83 9.25
CA GLY A 315 -5.57 24.58 10.40
C GLY A 315 -6.27 24.01 11.63
N ASP A 316 -7.24 23.12 11.43
CA ASP A 316 -7.86 22.34 12.52
C ASP A 316 -6.78 21.61 13.35
N VAL A 317 -7.06 21.37 14.63
CA VAL A 317 -6.07 20.80 15.56
C VAL A 317 -5.72 19.36 15.16
N GLY A 318 -4.43 19.08 14.98
CA GLY A 318 -3.89 17.74 14.69
C GLY A 318 -3.35 17.58 13.28
N MET A 319 -2.70 16.44 13.02
CA MET A 319 -2.17 16.09 11.71
C MET A 319 -3.22 15.30 10.92
N TRP A 320 -3.52 15.75 9.70
CA TRP A 320 -4.48 15.11 8.82
C TRP A 320 -3.79 14.54 7.58
N VAL A 321 -3.89 13.24 7.38
CA VAL A 321 -3.50 12.58 6.13
C VAL A 321 -4.71 12.54 5.22
N LEU A 322 -4.64 13.23 4.09
CA LEU A 322 -5.78 13.49 3.22
C LEU A 322 -5.58 12.86 1.84
N LEU A 323 -6.57 12.10 1.40
CA LEU A 323 -6.71 11.65 0.02
C LEU A 323 -7.86 12.42 -0.63
N VAL A 324 -7.54 13.27 -1.60
CA VAL A 324 -8.53 14.03 -2.37
C VAL A 324 -8.59 13.46 -3.78
N VAL A 325 -9.80 13.11 -4.22
CA VAL A 325 -10.06 12.43 -5.49
C VAL A 325 -11.04 13.26 -6.32
N PRO A 326 -10.60 13.81 -7.48
CA PRO A 326 -11.52 14.49 -8.39
C PRO A 326 -12.63 13.58 -8.91
N TYR A 327 -13.74 14.18 -9.30
CA TYR A 327 -14.92 13.51 -9.81
C TYR A 327 -14.59 12.61 -11.01
N LYS A 328 -15.18 11.40 -11.02
CA LYS A 328 -14.99 10.35 -12.04
C LYS A 328 -13.54 9.90 -12.25
N MET A 329 -12.65 10.10 -11.28
CA MET A 329 -11.29 9.53 -11.32
C MET A 329 -11.26 8.15 -10.66
N SER A 330 -10.51 7.22 -11.26
CA SER A 330 -10.26 5.91 -10.66
C SER A 330 -9.20 6.02 -9.57
N TRP A 331 -9.48 5.48 -8.39
CA TRP A 331 -8.60 5.57 -7.22
C TRP A 331 -8.67 4.34 -6.30
N GLU A 332 -9.35 3.28 -6.73
CA GLU A 332 -9.60 2.08 -5.93
C GLU A 332 -8.29 1.36 -5.56
N HIS A 333 -7.26 1.46 -6.41
CA HIS A 333 -5.91 0.98 -6.14
C HIS A 333 -5.17 1.76 -5.03
N ILE A 334 -5.67 2.95 -4.66
CA ILE A 334 -5.15 3.82 -3.59
C ILE A 334 -5.91 3.56 -2.29
N ALA A 335 -7.22 3.29 -2.38
CA ALA A 335 -8.11 3.13 -1.24
C ALA A 335 -7.62 2.07 -0.23
N ASP A 336 -7.14 0.94 -0.74
CA ASP A 336 -6.63 -0.17 0.08
C ASP A 336 -5.33 0.22 0.82
N PRO A 337 -4.21 0.58 0.14
CA PRO A 337 -3.01 1.05 0.83
C PRO A 337 -3.24 2.21 1.80
N PHE A 338 -4.15 3.12 1.45
CA PHE A 338 -4.48 4.27 2.30
C PHE A 338 -5.24 3.85 3.57
N THR A 339 -6.17 2.90 3.45
CA THR A 339 -6.86 2.32 4.60
C THR A 339 -5.90 1.53 5.48
N ASP A 340 -5.02 0.72 4.88
CA ASP A 340 -4.02 -0.06 5.60
C ASP A 340 -3.04 0.87 6.36
N ALA A 341 -2.57 1.95 5.71
CA ALA A 341 -1.77 2.97 6.39
C ALA A 341 -2.51 3.62 7.56
N SER A 342 -3.82 3.90 7.43
CA SER A 342 -4.60 4.47 8.53
C SER A 342 -4.69 3.54 9.75
N LEU A 343 -4.73 2.21 9.53
CA LEU A 343 -4.78 1.22 10.60
C LEU A 343 -3.49 1.22 11.44
N GLN A 344 -2.33 1.51 10.84
CA GLN A 344 -1.06 1.64 11.57
C GLN A 344 -1.04 2.83 12.54
N PHE A 345 -1.94 3.80 12.36
CA PHE A 345 -2.11 4.96 13.24
C PHE A 345 -3.46 4.95 13.96
N ALA A 346 -4.15 3.80 14.05
CA ALA A 346 -5.47 3.71 14.65
C ALA A 346 -5.48 4.10 16.15
N ASP A 347 -4.38 3.84 16.85
CA ASP A 347 -4.19 4.17 18.27
C ASP A 347 -3.53 5.55 18.48
N SER A 348 -3.28 6.30 17.41
CA SER A 348 -2.66 7.63 17.49
C SER A 348 -3.73 8.71 17.64
N ASP A 349 -3.76 9.39 18.79
CA ASP A 349 -4.70 10.49 19.04
C ASP A 349 -4.44 11.73 18.15
N ASP A 350 -3.21 11.90 17.65
CA ASP A 350 -2.79 13.10 16.92
C ASP A 350 -2.92 13.01 15.39
N ILE A 351 -3.21 11.82 14.84
CA ILE A 351 -3.19 11.57 13.39
C ILE A 351 -4.55 11.06 12.92
N SER A 352 -5.22 11.89 12.13
CA SER A 352 -6.48 11.56 11.49
C SER A 352 -6.31 11.37 9.99
N PHE A 353 -7.13 10.52 9.39
CA PHE A 353 -7.15 10.26 7.97
C PHE A 353 -8.49 10.69 7.36
N GLY A 354 -8.44 11.28 6.17
CA GLY A 354 -9.62 11.77 5.48
C GLY A 354 -9.60 11.44 3.99
N ILE A 355 -10.72 10.96 3.47
CA ILE A 355 -10.97 10.77 2.04
C ILE A 355 -12.05 11.74 1.60
N MET A 356 -11.71 12.63 0.66
CA MET A 356 -12.66 13.46 -0.06
C MET A 356 -12.77 12.94 -1.49
N ALA A 357 -13.79 12.13 -1.76
CA ALA A 357 -14.14 11.69 -3.11
C ALA A 357 -15.18 12.66 -3.69
N CYS A 358 -14.73 13.49 -4.63
CA CYS A 358 -15.49 14.66 -5.06
C CYS A 358 -16.60 14.28 -6.03
N THR A 359 -17.69 15.03 -5.89
CA THR A 359 -18.87 14.94 -6.72
C THR A 359 -18.89 16.03 -7.77
N LEU A 360 -19.83 15.98 -8.72
CA LEU A 360 -20.02 17.04 -9.72
C LEU A 360 -20.08 18.45 -9.09
N ASN A 361 -20.73 18.58 -7.93
CA ASN A 361 -20.91 19.86 -7.24
C ASN A 361 -19.65 20.35 -6.52
N THR A 362 -18.73 19.45 -6.17
CA THR A 362 -17.51 19.76 -5.41
C THR A 362 -16.25 19.73 -6.27
N GLU A 363 -16.39 19.39 -7.54
CA GLU A 363 -15.28 19.13 -8.44
C GLU A 363 -14.36 20.34 -8.66
N GLN A 364 -14.93 21.53 -8.81
CA GLN A 364 -14.13 22.75 -9.02
C GLN A 364 -13.15 22.98 -7.86
N TYR A 365 -13.61 22.76 -6.62
CA TYR A 365 -12.80 22.88 -5.43
C TYR A 365 -11.70 21.81 -5.37
N CYS A 366 -12.03 20.57 -5.69
CA CYS A 366 -11.06 19.47 -5.64
C CYS A 366 -9.98 19.58 -6.73
N ARG A 367 -10.35 19.97 -7.95
CA ARG A 367 -9.37 20.17 -9.03
C ARG A 367 -8.39 21.31 -8.74
N GLN A 368 -8.81 22.33 -7.99
CA GLN A 368 -7.90 23.36 -7.48
C GLN A 368 -6.87 22.80 -6.50
N LEU A 369 -7.21 21.76 -5.73
CA LEU A 369 -6.33 21.14 -4.74
C LEU A 369 -5.37 20.09 -5.33
N THR A 370 -5.77 19.38 -6.39
CA THR A 370 -5.09 18.15 -6.83
C THR A 370 -4.66 18.11 -8.31
N TYR A 371 -4.87 19.19 -9.08
CA TYR A 371 -4.45 19.28 -10.49
C TYR A 371 -4.90 18.08 -11.35
N ASN A 372 -6.20 17.73 -11.31
CA ASN A 372 -6.84 16.71 -12.15
C ASN A 372 -6.42 15.25 -11.90
N GLN A 373 -5.79 14.93 -10.77
CA GLN A 373 -5.47 13.56 -10.36
C GLN A 373 -5.80 13.32 -8.89
N PRO A 374 -6.03 12.08 -8.45
CA PRO A 374 -6.06 11.75 -7.03
C PRO A 374 -4.73 12.17 -6.38
N THR A 375 -4.78 12.81 -5.22
CA THR A 375 -3.57 13.27 -4.53
C THR A 375 -3.66 12.95 -3.05
N ILE A 376 -2.57 12.40 -2.51
CA ILE A 376 -2.36 12.23 -1.07
C ILE A 376 -1.51 13.39 -0.59
N PHE A 377 -1.87 13.98 0.54
CA PHE A 377 -1.04 14.96 1.21
C PHE A 377 -1.31 14.96 2.71
N VAL A 378 -0.35 15.43 3.48
CA VAL A 378 -0.48 15.60 4.94
C VAL A 378 -0.62 17.08 5.25
N GLN A 379 -1.69 17.43 5.96
CA GLN A 379 -1.92 18.74 6.53
C GLN A 379 -1.47 18.71 8.00
N ASN A 380 -0.50 19.54 8.37
CA ASN A 380 -0.02 19.68 9.74
C ASN A 380 -0.10 21.16 10.14
N GLY A 381 -1.14 21.52 10.90
CA GLY A 381 -1.51 22.92 11.11
C GLY A 381 -1.85 23.59 9.78
N THR A 382 -1.17 24.69 9.43
CA THR A 382 -1.35 25.38 8.14
C THR A 382 -0.43 24.85 7.03
N LYS A 383 0.50 23.95 7.35
CA LYS A 383 1.47 23.42 6.38
C LYS A 383 0.91 22.21 5.66
N LYS A 384 1.02 22.22 4.33
CA LYS A 384 0.63 21.13 3.43
C LYS A 384 1.88 20.44 2.89
N HIS A 385 1.93 19.12 3.02
CA HIS A 385 3.02 18.28 2.51
C HIS A 385 2.46 17.27 1.50
N ALA A 386 2.72 17.48 0.21
CA ALA A 386 2.26 16.57 -0.84
C ALA A 386 3.05 15.25 -0.81
N TYR A 387 2.35 14.13 -0.98
CA TYR A 387 2.97 12.82 -1.12
C TYR A 387 3.12 12.47 -2.60
N ASN A 388 4.35 12.25 -3.04
CA ASN A 388 4.70 11.90 -4.42
C ASN A 388 5.33 10.50 -4.55
N GLY A 389 5.36 9.73 -3.46
CA GLY A 389 5.95 8.39 -3.42
C GLY A 389 5.08 7.33 -4.09
N ARG A 390 5.54 6.07 -4.04
CA ARG A 390 4.78 4.93 -4.54
C ARG A 390 3.61 4.65 -3.61
N ILE A 391 2.42 4.47 -4.17
CA ILE A 391 1.22 4.19 -3.40
C ILE A 391 1.25 2.74 -2.87
N ASP A 392 1.86 2.58 -1.69
CA ASP A 392 1.84 1.38 -0.86
C ASP A 392 1.88 1.77 0.63
N GLU A 393 1.49 0.83 1.50
CA GLU A 393 1.38 1.05 2.94
C GLU A 393 2.71 1.50 3.56
N GLU A 394 3.81 0.81 3.23
CA GLU A 394 5.12 1.01 3.83
C GLU A 394 5.63 2.43 3.58
N GLN A 395 5.60 2.89 2.33
CA GLN A 395 6.07 4.24 1.99
C GLN A 395 5.16 5.35 2.53
N LEU A 396 3.84 5.12 2.59
CA LEU A 396 2.92 6.09 3.19
C LEU A 396 3.17 6.25 4.69
N VAL A 397 3.29 5.14 5.42
CA VAL A 397 3.61 5.12 6.84
C VAL A 397 4.97 5.77 7.09
N GLU A 398 5.98 5.45 6.29
CA GLU A 398 7.30 6.07 6.39
C GLU A 398 7.24 7.58 6.20
N PHE A 399 6.49 8.06 5.20
CA PHE A 399 6.33 9.50 4.96
C PHE A 399 5.64 10.22 6.13
N ILE A 400 4.55 9.65 6.66
CA ILE A 400 3.81 10.22 7.79
C ILE A 400 4.72 10.24 9.04
N GLN A 401 5.40 9.14 9.32
CA GLN A 401 6.32 9.06 10.45
C GLN A 401 7.48 10.04 10.28
N LEU A 402 7.99 10.23 9.06
CA LEU A 402 9.02 11.21 8.78
C LEU A 402 8.55 12.63 9.12
N LEU A 403 7.30 12.99 8.78
CA LEU A 403 6.72 14.28 9.14
C LEU A 403 6.49 14.44 10.65
N LYS A 404 6.13 13.35 11.35
CA LYS A 404 5.97 13.34 12.81
C LYS A 404 7.32 13.50 13.53
N ASP A 405 8.33 12.75 13.09
CA ASP A 405 9.67 12.72 13.69
C ASP A 405 10.48 13.99 13.43
N SER A 406 10.29 14.61 12.27
CA SER A 406 10.98 15.85 11.94
C SER A 406 10.26 17.03 12.58
N ALA A 407 10.52 17.22 13.89
CA ALA A 407 10.42 18.52 14.53
C ALA A 407 11.03 19.58 13.59
N SER A 408 10.42 20.78 13.53
CA SER A 408 10.56 21.66 12.38
C SER A 408 12.01 21.82 11.92
N LEU A 409 12.35 21.25 10.75
CA LEU A 409 13.60 21.56 10.06
C LEU A 409 13.72 23.05 9.74
N ALA A 410 12.60 23.78 9.81
CA ALA A 410 12.51 25.20 9.60
C ALA A 410 13.50 25.96 10.51
N LEU A 411 14.39 26.73 9.88
CA LEU A 411 15.28 27.66 10.52
C LEU A 411 14.79 29.08 10.29
N SER A 412 14.93 29.94 11.30
CA SER A 412 14.76 31.38 11.14
C SER A 412 16.00 32.01 10.52
N GLU A 413 15.84 33.20 9.92
CA GLU A 413 16.98 33.98 9.41
C GLU A 413 18.00 34.29 10.51
N GLN A 414 17.54 34.59 11.72
CA GLN A 414 18.40 34.79 12.89
C GLN A 414 19.26 33.54 13.17
N LYS A 415 18.67 32.35 13.07
CA LYS A 415 19.42 31.11 13.30
C LYS A 415 20.53 30.91 12.26
N ILE A 416 20.31 31.36 11.02
CA ILE A 416 21.35 31.30 9.97
C ILE A 416 22.51 32.24 10.28
N LEU A 417 22.22 33.44 10.81
CA LEU A 417 23.27 34.37 11.24
C LEU A 417 24.12 33.79 12.37
N GLU A 418 23.50 33.07 13.32
CA GLU A 418 24.24 32.32 14.35
C GLU A 418 25.10 31.20 13.75
N ILE A 419 24.60 30.47 12.75
CA ILE A 419 25.36 29.40 12.06
C ILE A 419 26.58 29.94 11.30
N LEU A 420 26.48 31.18 10.79
CA LEU A 420 27.58 31.86 10.10
C LEU A 420 28.68 32.33 11.06
N ASP A 421 28.35 32.57 12.34
CA ASP A 421 29.32 32.92 13.36
C ASP A 421 30.06 31.67 13.86
N VAL A 422 31.30 31.53 13.39
CA VAL A 422 32.18 30.40 13.74
C VAL A 422 32.42 30.31 15.25
N SER A 423 32.39 31.44 15.98
CA SER A 423 32.72 31.47 17.40
C SER A 423 31.61 30.87 18.30
N SER A 424 30.37 30.87 17.82
CA SER A 424 29.20 30.36 18.54
C SER A 424 28.67 29.03 17.99
N ARG A 425 29.30 28.48 16.93
CA ARG A 425 28.85 27.26 16.27
C ARG A 425 29.38 26.00 16.96
N GLU A 426 28.47 25.24 17.56
CA GLU A 426 28.76 23.97 18.25
C GLU A 426 28.66 22.71 17.37
N HIS A 427 28.04 22.82 16.18
CA HIS A 427 27.77 21.69 15.29
C HIS A 427 28.11 22.06 13.84
N SER A 428 28.42 21.06 13.00
CA SER A 428 28.38 21.24 11.55
C SER A 428 26.92 21.34 11.09
N TRP A 429 26.62 22.22 10.13
CA TRP A 429 25.24 22.42 9.66
C TRP A 429 25.10 22.15 8.17
N LEU A 430 24.12 21.35 7.78
CA LEU A 430 23.68 21.18 6.39
C LEU A 430 22.31 21.85 6.22
N VAL A 431 22.29 22.95 5.48
CA VAL A 431 21.11 23.82 5.38
C VAL A 431 20.64 23.99 3.94
N ALA A 432 19.36 23.72 3.68
CA ALA A 432 18.70 24.14 2.43
C ALA A 432 18.26 25.59 2.55
N HIS A 433 18.59 26.39 1.55
CA HIS A 433 18.15 27.76 1.41
C HIS A 433 17.18 27.84 0.24
N LEU A 434 15.90 28.02 0.55
CA LEU A 434 14.81 27.99 -0.42
C LEU A 434 14.30 29.42 -0.65
N PRO A 435 14.34 29.95 -1.89
CA PRO A 435 13.94 31.31 -2.19
C PRO A 435 12.42 31.50 -2.06
N ALA A 436 11.98 32.75 -1.90
CA ALA A 436 10.57 33.06 -1.96
C ALA A 436 9.97 32.73 -3.34
N GLY A 437 8.78 32.14 -3.36
CA GLY A 437 8.03 31.95 -4.62
C GLY A 437 8.50 30.83 -5.52
N CYS A 438 9.38 29.92 -5.07
CA CYS A 438 9.77 28.76 -5.85
C CYS A 438 8.64 27.74 -6.07
N GLY A 439 7.60 27.74 -5.24
CA GLY A 439 6.44 26.86 -5.38
C GLY A 439 6.80 25.38 -5.25
N ARG A 440 6.13 24.53 -6.03
CA ARG A 440 6.21 23.06 -5.98
C ARG A 440 7.65 22.48 -5.93
N PRO A 441 8.62 22.95 -6.72
CA PRO A 441 10.01 22.50 -6.60
C PRO A 441 10.62 22.60 -5.20
N CYS A 442 10.25 23.63 -4.42
CA CYS A 442 10.73 23.74 -3.04
C CYS A 442 10.00 22.81 -2.08
N ASP A 443 8.71 22.56 -2.30
CA ASP A 443 7.97 21.57 -1.52
C ASP A 443 8.58 20.17 -1.71
N GLU A 444 8.98 19.85 -2.95
CA GLU A 444 9.70 18.61 -3.28
C GLU A 444 11.08 18.58 -2.61
N LEU A 445 11.84 19.67 -2.64
CA LEU A 445 13.13 19.76 -1.94
C LEU A 445 13.00 19.65 -0.42
N GLU A 446 11.94 20.18 0.18
CA GLU A 446 11.69 20.05 1.63
C GLU A 446 11.50 18.58 2.01
N HIS A 447 10.79 17.80 1.17
CA HIS A 447 10.65 16.36 1.36
C HIS A 447 12.01 15.65 1.32
N GLU A 448 12.82 15.93 0.30
CA GLU A 448 14.18 15.39 0.18
C GLU A 448 15.04 15.75 1.39
N TRP A 449 14.89 16.96 1.93
CA TRP A 449 15.60 17.39 3.13
C TRP A 449 15.25 16.60 4.39
N ARG A 450 14.02 16.10 4.47
CA ARG A 450 13.60 15.23 5.57
C ARG A 450 14.28 13.87 5.46
N ILE A 451 14.40 13.31 4.26
CA ILE A 451 15.17 12.08 4.00
C ILE A 451 16.63 12.28 4.43
N ILE A 452 17.23 13.41 4.05
CA ILE A 452 18.59 13.81 4.45
C ILE A 452 18.71 13.87 5.97
N ALA A 453 17.78 14.56 6.65
CA ALA A 453 17.79 14.70 8.11
C ALA A 453 17.67 13.34 8.82
N LYS A 454 16.80 12.45 8.34
CA LYS A 454 16.68 11.08 8.85
C LYS A 454 17.99 10.30 8.69
N LYS A 455 18.62 10.40 7.51
CA LYS A 455 19.86 9.68 7.21
C LYS A 455 21.05 10.16 8.04
N LEU A 456 21.14 11.46 8.29
CA LEU A 456 22.21 12.07 9.08
C LEU A 456 21.97 12.02 10.60
N ARG A 457 20.80 11.56 11.06
CA ARG A 457 20.45 11.44 12.49
C ARG A 457 21.52 10.75 13.37
N PRO A 458 22.21 9.67 12.92
CA PRO A 458 23.26 9.04 13.72
C PRO A 458 24.48 9.94 13.98
N LEU A 459 24.70 10.98 13.17
CA LEU A 459 25.85 11.88 13.30
C LEU A 459 25.48 13.06 14.19
N GLU A 460 25.59 12.88 15.51
CA GLU A 460 25.18 13.89 16.49
C GLU A 460 25.89 15.24 16.36
N PHE A 461 27.07 15.28 15.73
CA PHE A 461 27.82 16.51 15.47
C PHE A 461 27.34 17.28 14.23
N VAL A 462 26.39 16.72 13.44
CA VAL A 462 25.78 17.36 12.27
C VAL A 462 24.32 17.71 12.58
N ARG A 463 23.92 18.92 12.21
CA ARG A 463 22.53 19.40 12.27
C ARG A 463 22.04 19.71 10.87
N VAL A 464 20.75 19.47 10.63
CA VAL A 464 20.11 19.66 9.32
C VAL A 464 18.97 20.65 9.47
N GLY A 465 18.83 21.58 8.53
CA GLY A 465 17.74 22.55 8.55
C GLY A 465 17.38 23.12 7.18
N VAL A 466 16.26 23.84 7.13
CA VAL A 466 15.67 24.44 5.94
C VAL A 466 15.32 25.89 6.27
N LEU A 467 15.94 26.84 5.58
CA LEU A 467 15.51 28.23 5.56
C LEU A 467 14.55 28.44 4.39
N GLN A 468 13.27 28.66 4.67
CA GLN A 468 12.28 29.05 3.68
C GLN A 468 12.13 30.58 3.69
N CYS A 469 12.55 31.25 2.61
CA CYS A 469 12.44 32.70 2.50
C CYS A 469 11.03 33.13 2.05
N GLU A 470 10.58 34.27 2.56
CA GLU A 470 9.29 34.88 2.24
C GLU A 470 9.42 36.04 1.24
N TYR A 471 8.33 36.37 0.56
CA TYR A 471 8.32 37.52 -0.36
C TYR A 471 8.61 38.83 0.39
N ASN A 472 9.40 39.71 -0.24
CA ASN A 472 9.81 41.00 0.32
C ASN A 472 10.64 40.93 1.62
N SER A 473 11.19 39.77 1.96
CA SER A 473 12.15 39.61 3.06
C SER A 473 13.36 40.55 2.86
N ARG A 474 13.73 41.29 3.90
CA ARG A 474 14.98 42.06 3.96
C ARG A 474 16.09 41.18 4.52
N GLY A 475 17.36 41.60 4.44
CA GLY A 475 18.48 40.89 5.06
C GLY A 475 19.10 39.78 4.20
N PHE A 476 19.46 38.66 4.84
CA PHE A 476 20.06 37.48 4.22
C PHE A 476 19.14 36.86 3.15
N CYS A 477 17.84 36.73 3.43
CA CYS A 477 16.89 36.12 2.48
C CYS A 477 16.76 36.90 1.16
N ALA A 478 17.04 38.21 1.15
CA ALA A 478 17.07 39.02 -0.08
C ALA A 478 18.14 38.56 -1.09
N ASN A 479 19.15 37.82 -0.62
CA ASN A 479 20.24 37.30 -1.45
C ASN A 479 20.03 35.82 -1.86
N VAL A 480 18.99 35.15 -1.37
CA VAL A 480 18.65 33.77 -1.74
C VAL A 480 17.76 33.81 -2.98
N ARG A 481 18.38 33.72 -4.17
CA ARG A 481 17.68 33.79 -5.46
C ARG A 481 17.34 32.44 -6.06
N THR A 482 18.12 31.42 -5.72
CA THR A 482 17.95 30.06 -6.21
C THR A 482 18.04 29.06 -5.06
N PRO A 483 17.38 27.89 -5.17
CA PRO A 483 17.51 26.83 -4.17
C PRO A 483 18.96 26.34 -4.07
N THR A 484 19.53 26.35 -2.87
CA THR A 484 20.91 25.88 -2.63
C THR A 484 21.04 25.08 -1.35
N ALA A 485 21.89 24.05 -1.37
CA ALA A 485 22.39 23.42 -0.16
C ALA A 485 23.65 24.16 0.29
N ARG A 486 23.81 24.40 1.59
CA ARG A 486 25.06 24.88 2.16
C ARG A 486 25.50 24.01 3.32
N LEU A 487 26.74 23.56 3.29
CA LEU A 487 27.38 22.89 4.41
C LEU A 487 28.31 23.86 5.12
N TYR A 488 28.09 24.03 6.42
CA TYR A 488 28.87 24.86 7.33
C TYR A 488 29.65 23.95 8.28
N PRO A 489 30.94 23.68 8.02
CA PRO A 489 31.74 22.80 8.85
C PRO A 489 32.06 23.46 10.20
N LEU A 490 32.03 22.71 11.30
CA LEU A 490 32.16 23.20 12.69
C LEU A 490 33.19 24.35 12.89
N SER A 491 34.43 24.20 12.43
CA SER A 491 35.51 25.16 12.69
C SER A 491 35.99 25.92 11.45
N ALA A 492 35.23 25.88 10.34
CA ALA A 492 35.60 26.56 9.10
C ALA A 492 34.85 27.89 8.93
N GLY A 493 35.59 28.96 8.60
CA GLY A 493 35.01 30.27 8.23
C GLY A 493 34.39 30.32 6.83
N HIS A 494 34.58 29.27 6.03
CA HIS A 494 33.96 29.10 4.73
C HIS A 494 32.86 28.03 4.79
N HIS A 495 31.96 28.06 3.81
CA HIS A 495 30.92 27.06 3.61
C HIS A 495 31.01 26.49 2.19
N PHE A 496 30.52 25.27 2.01
CA PHE A 496 30.40 24.64 0.70
C PHE A 496 28.98 24.82 0.18
N THR A 497 28.81 25.06 -1.12
CA THR A 497 27.49 25.28 -1.73
C THR A 497 27.23 24.29 -2.86
N LEU A 498 26.04 23.69 -2.89
CA LEU A 498 25.51 22.89 -4.00
C LEU A 498 24.28 23.60 -4.58
N ASN A 499 24.21 23.71 -5.91
CA ASN A 499 23.04 24.25 -6.59
C ASN A 499 21.95 23.16 -6.71
N LEU A 500 20.79 23.39 -6.09
CA LEU A 500 19.68 22.42 -6.05
C LEU A 500 18.75 22.51 -7.26
N GLN A 501 19.00 23.39 -8.24
CA GLN A 501 18.24 23.43 -9.49
C GLN A 501 18.51 22.20 -10.38
N HIS A 502 19.68 21.59 -10.24
CA HIS A 502 20.13 20.46 -11.07
C HIS A 502 20.27 19.15 -10.28
N VAL A 503 20.33 19.25 -8.94
CA VAL A 503 20.50 18.12 -8.04
C VAL A 503 19.46 18.25 -6.94
N THR A 504 18.34 17.58 -7.12
CA THR A 504 17.19 17.70 -6.21
C THR A 504 17.05 16.51 -5.27
N GLU A 505 17.52 15.32 -5.67
CA GLU A 505 17.30 14.09 -4.90
C GLU A 505 18.32 13.92 -3.77
N ALA A 506 17.84 13.46 -2.62
CA ALA A 506 18.59 13.27 -1.39
C ALA A 506 19.87 12.41 -1.55
N PRO A 507 19.89 11.29 -2.30
CA PRO A 507 21.09 10.48 -2.45
C PRO A 507 22.29 11.24 -3.02
N TYR A 508 22.07 12.11 -4.01
CA TYR A 508 23.13 12.90 -4.61
C TYR A 508 23.60 14.03 -3.69
N ILE A 509 22.65 14.67 -2.99
CA ILE A 509 22.96 15.73 -2.03
C ILE A 509 23.78 15.16 -0.86
N LEU A 510 23.41 13.97 -0.36
CA LEU A 510 24.14 13.28 0.69
C LEU A 510 25.54 12.90 0.24
N GLU A 511 25.72 12.35 -0.96
CA GLU A 511 27.06 12.03 -1.47
C GLU A 511 27.96 13.28 -1.46
N TRP A 512 27.48 14.40 -2.01
CA TRP A 512 28.17 15.68 -1.98
C TRP A 512 28.46 16.14 -0.55
N ALA A 513 27.48 16.07 0.35
CA ALA A 513 27.65 16.48 1.74
C ALA A 513 28.72 15.64 2.44
N PHE A 514 28.71 14.32 2.28
CA PHE A 514 29.70 13.42 2.87
C PHE A 514 31.12 13.66 2.35
N GLU A 515 31.32 14.15 1.11
CA GLU A 515 32.66 14.54 0.65
C GLU A 515 33.25 15.73 1.43
N HIS A 516 32.42 16.49 2.15
CA HIS A 516 32.82 17.70 2.87
C HIS A 516 32.58 17.62 4.38
N ILE A 517 31.71 16.72 4.87
CA ILE A 517 31.46 16.49 6.30
C ILE A 517 32.70 15.88 6.95
N ASP A 518 33.28 14.86 6.30
CA ASP A 518 34.38 14.09 6.86
C ASP A 518 35.20 13.41 5.74
N ASN A 519 36.50 13.22 5.96
CA ASN A 519 37.41 12.67 4.96
C ASN A 519 37.77 11.18 5.18
N SER A 520 36.99 10.44 5.99
CA SER A 520 37.22 9.02 6.29
C SER A 520 37.18 8.11 5.07
N VAL A 521 36.49 8.50 3.99
CA VAL A 521 36.41 7.73 2.75
C VAL A 521 37.40 8.25 1.71
N GLN A 522 38.42 7.45 1.41
CA GLN A 522 39.47 7.81 0.46
C GLN A 522 39.07 7.47 -0.97
N LYS A 523 39.39 8.34 -1.93
CA LYS A 523 39.25 8.03 -3.37
C LYS A 523 40.44 7.15 -3.79
N ILE A 524 40.14 5.95 -4.27
CA ILE A 524 41.14 4.93 -4.61
C ILE A 524 41.27 4.80 -6.12
N SER A 525 42.46 5.08 -6.64
CA SER A 525 42.90 4.77 -8.00
C SER A 525 43.63 3.42 -8.06
N TRP A 526 43.83 2.87 -9.26
CA TRP A 526 44.65 1.68 -9.49
C TRP A 526 45.98 1.72 -8.71
N HIS A 527 46.75 2.81 -8.82
CA HIS A 527 48.05 2.91 -8.15
C HIS A 527 47.93 2.89 -6.61
N SER A 528 47.00 3.67 -6.06
CA SER A 528 46.79 3.72 -4.60
C SER A 528 46.21 2.40 -4.05
N PHE A 529 45.44 1.66 -4.85
CA PHE A 529 44.88 0.37 -4.45
C PHE A 529 46.00 -0.65 -4.20
N TYR A 530 46.90 -0.85 -5.15
CA TYR A 530 48.01 -1.79 -4.97
C TYR A 530 48.98 -1.35 -3.89
N LYS A 531 49.21 -0.04 -3.74
CA LYS A 531 50.14 0.48 -2.74
C LYS A 531 49.60 0.43 -1.30
N SER A 532 48.31 0.68 -1.11
CA SER A 532 47.74 0.89 0.23
C SER A 532 46.79 -0.22 0.67
N VAL A 533 46.03 -0.82 -0.26
CA VAL A 533 44.99 -1.82 0.03
C VAL A 533 45.56 -3.24 0.00
N VAL A 534 46.33 -3.57 -1.05
CA VAL A 534 46.81 -4.95 -1.30
C VAL A 534 48.29 -5.13 -0.94
N ALA A 535 49.05 -4.05 -0.73
CA ALA A 535 50.48 -4.15 -0.44
C ALA A 535 50.76 -5.00 0.81
N GLU A 536 51.63 -6.01 0.65
CA GLU A 536 52.12 -6.83 1.74
C GLU A 536 53.40 -6.22 2.32
N GLU A 537 53.45 -6.09 3.65
CA GLU A 537 54.64 -5.60 4.36
C GLU A 537 55.61 -6.77 4.59
N ILE A 538 56.90 -6.55 4.32
CA ILE A 538 57.96 -7.56 4.56
C ILE A 538 58.03 -7.91 6.04
N ASN A 539 57.84 -6.92 6.93
CA ASN A 539 57.72 -7.08 8.38
C ASN A 539 56.32 -6.58 8.80
N PRO A 540 55.37 -7.49 9.13
CA PRO A 540 54.00 -7.09 9.42
C PRO A 540 53.91 -6.25 10.69
N SER A 541 53.37 -5.04 10.58
CA SER A 541 53.11 -4.19 11.75
C SER A 541 51.94 -4.72 12.60
N ARG A 542 51.99 -4.48 13.93
CA ARG A 542 50.92 -4.85 14.86
C ARG A 542 49.60 -4.11 14.62
N ASN A 543 49.64 -2.92 14.01
CA ASN A 543 48.49 -2.01 13.95
C ASN A 543 47.99 -1.78 12.51
N LYS A 544 48.18 -2.74 11.59
CA LYS A 544 47.75 -2.57 10.20
C LYS A 544 46.22 -2.71 10.08
N LYS A 545 45.55 -1.57 9.91
CA LYS A 545 44.10 -1.52 9.70
C LYS A 545 43.69 -2.22 8.39
N PRO A 546 42.63 -3.03 8.40
CA PRO A 546 42.06 -3.59 7.18
C PRO A 546 41.39 -2.49 6.35
N TRP A 547 41.05 -2.82 5.10
CA TRP A 547 40.39 -1.91 4.17
C TRP A 547 39.00 -2.38 3.80
N LEU A 548 38.01 -1.51 3.94
CA LEU A 548 36.68 -1.72 3.37
C LEU A 548 36.52 -0.84 2.13
N VAL A 549 36.36 -1.47 0.96
CA VAL A 549 36.35 -0.78 -0.34
C VAL A 549 34.99 -0.89 -1.00
N TYR A 550 34.43 0.28 -1.35
CA TYR A 550 33.17 0.46 -2.04
C TYR A 550 33.39 0.69 -3.54
N PHE A 551 32.99 -0.28 -4.35
CA PHE A 551 33.09 -0.23 -5.81
C PHE A 551 31.77 0.28 -6.39
N HIS A 552 31.81 1.37 -7.15
CA HIS A 552 30.61 2.02 -7.64
C HIS A 552 30.75 2.52 -9.08
N SER A 553 29.62 2.95 -9.63
CA SER A 553 29.53 3.63 -10.92
C SER A 553 28.73 4.93 -10.76
N PRO A 554 29.19 6.06 -11.33
CA PRO A 554 28.41 7.30 -11.37
C PRO A 554 27.10 7.20 -12.17
N ARG A 555 26.88 6.11 -12.91
CA ARG A 555 25.63 5.86 -13.67
C ARG A 555 24.62 5.00 -12.91
N CYS A 556 24.91 4.67 -11.65
CA CYS A 556 24.15 3.71 -10.86
C CYS A 556 23.43 4.45 -9.73
N TYR A 557 22.11 4.63 -9.85
CA TYR A 557 21.29 5.30 -8.84
C TYR A 557 21.43 4.65 -7.45
N HIS A 558 21.28 3.32 -7.39
CA HIS A 558 21.44 2.54 -6.16
C HIS A 558 22.79 2.73 -5.48
N CYS A 559 23.83 3.12 -6.22
CA CYS A 559 25.14 3.40 -5.66
C CYS A 559 25.14 4.68 -4.83
N TYR A 560 24.36 5.69 -5.23
CA TYR A 560 24.16 6.92 -4.46
C TYR A 560 23.25 6.66 -3.26
N GLU A 561 22.19 5.87 -3.41
CA GLU A 561 21.28 5.54 -2.29
C GLU A 561 22.01 4.83 -1.14
N LYS A 562 22.96 3.94 -1.46
CA LYS A 562 23.68 3.13 -0.46
C LYS A 562 24.96 3.76 0.06
N TYR A 563 25.53 4.75 -0.63
CA TYR A 563 26.78 5.38 -0.21
C TYR A 563 26.71 6.07 1.17
N PRO A 564 25.62 6.77 1.55
CA PRO A 564 25.48 7.37 2.87
C PRO A 564 25.69 6.39 4.03
N ASP A 565 25.17 5.16 3.92
CA ASP A 565 25.35 4.14 4.95
C ASP A 565 26.82 3.72 5.09
N PHE A 566 27.51 3.57 3.96
CA PHE A 566 28.94 3.28 3.92
C PHE A 566 29.77 4.42 4.50
N ALA A 567 29.44 5.68 4.19
CA ALA A 567 30.12 6.86 4.70
C ALA A 567 29.91 7.04 6.22
N ILE A 568 28.70 6.79 6.73
CA ILE A 568 28.42 6.81 8.18
C ILE A 568 29.23 5.72 8.90
N ALA A 569 29.27 4.51 8.35
CA ALA A 569 30.11 3.44 8.89
C ALA A 569 31.61 3.85 8.89
N ALA A 570 32.07 4.57 7.85
CA ALA A 570 33.42 5.08 7.79
C ALA A 570 33.74 6.09 8.91
N ILE A 571 32.82 7.01 9.19
CA ILE A 571 32.97 8.00 10.27
C ILE A 571 33.07 7.30 11.63
N PHE A 572 32.20 6.32 11.89
CA PHE A 572 32.25 5.59 13.15
C PHE A 572 33.49 4.71 13.28
N LEU A 573 33.97 4.11 12.19
CA LEU A 573 35.02 3.09 12.22
C LEU A 573 36.37 3.53 11.67
N GLY A 574 36.58 4.81 11.34
CA GLY A 574 37.84 5.30 10.77
C GLY A 574 39.08 5.01 11.62
N ASN A 575 38.89 4.81 12.93
CA ASN A 575 39.96 4.41 13.86
C ASN A 575 40.29 2.91 13.83
N VAL A 576 39.43 2.07 13.25
CA VAL A 576 39.53 0.60 13.23
C VAL A 576 39.79 0.07 11.83
N VAL A 577 39.12 0.63 10.82
CA VAL A 577 39.14 0.19 9.42
C VAL A 577 39.39 1.39 8.51
N ASN A 578 40.18 1.21 7.46
CA ASN A 578 40.33 2.21 6.41
C ASN A 578 39.21 2.06 5.38
N PHE A 579 38.63 3.18 4.93
CA PHE A 579 37.54 3.16 3.97
C PHE A 579 37.99 3.75 2.64
N GLY A 580 37.70 3.04 1.55
CA GLY A 580 38.03 3.46 0.19
C GLY A 580 36.84 3.39 -0.74
N LYS A 581 36.76 4.31 -1.71
CA LYS A 581 35.80 4.26 -2.82
C LYS A 581 36.51 4.20 -4.16
N VAL A 582 36.06 3.30 -5.03
CA VAL A 582 36.59 3.08 -6.39
C VAL A 582 35.50 3.37 -7.40
N ASN A 583 35.75 4.34 -8.28
CA ASN A 583 34.89 4.62 -9.42
C ASN A 583 35.24 3.70 -10.59
N CYS A 584 34.42 2.70 -10.86
CA CYS A 584 34.67 1.70 -11.90
C CYS A 584 34.49 2.20 -13.33
N ILE A 585 34.00 3.44 -13.53
CA ILE A 585 33.96 4.06 -14.85
C ILE A 585 35.32 4.68 -15.20
N THR A 586 36.01 5.26 -14.23
CA THR A 586 37.36 5.83 -14.38
C THR A 586 38.44 4.76 -14.19
N GLU A 587 38.27 3.85 -13.24
CA GLU A 587 39.22 2.80 -12.87
C GLU A 587 38.77 1.42 -13.40
N ARG A 588 38.46 1.32 -14.70
CA ARG A 588 37.90 0.10 -15.30
C ARG A 588 38.78 -1.13 -15.11
N ASN A 589 40.09 -0.96 -15.30
CA ASN A 589 41.04 -2.05 -15.15
C ASN A 589 40.99 -2.60 -13.72
N LEU A 590 40.90 -1.72 -12.71
CA LEU A 590 40.86 -2.12 -11.30
C LEU A 590 39.64 -2.99 -11.03
N CYS A 591 38.47 -2.54 -11.46
CA CYS A 591 37.24 -3.27 -11.24
C CYS A 591 37.17 -4.59 -12.04
N GLN A 592 37.80 -4.65 -13.22
CA GLN A 592 37.92 -5.90 -13.99
C GLN A 592 38.87 -6.90 -13.33
N HIS A 593 40.03 -6.43 -12.85
CA HIS A 593 40.99 -7.26 -12.10
C HIS A 593 40.35 -7.80 -10.83
N GLU A 594 39.62 -6.95 -10.12
CA GLU A 594 38.87 -7.35 -8.93
C GLU A 594 37.60 -8.15 -9.28
N HIS A 595 37.28 -8.45 -10.54
CA HIS A 595 36.08 -9.21 -10.91
C HIS A 595 34.77 -8.62 -10.36
N ILE A 596 34.61 -7.29 -10.41
CA ILE A 596 33.39 -6.61 -9.99
C ILE A 596 32.35 -6.72 -11.10
N THR A 597 31.28 -7.49 -10.86
CA THR A 597 30.23 -7.77 -11.85
C THR A 597 28.96 -6.93 -11.69
N SER A 598 28.78 -6.30 -10.52
CA SER A 598 27.61 -5.47 -10.23
C SER A 598 27.96 -4.28 -9.34
N TYR A 599 27.15 -3.23 -9.40
CA TYR A 599 27.32 -2.03 -8.60
C TYR A 599 26.07 -1.73 -7.75
N PRO A 600 26.23 -1.22 -6.52
CA PRO A 600 27.50 -1.15 -5.79
C PRO A 600 27.98 -2.53 -5.32
N SER A 601 29.28 -2.67 -5.07
CA SER A 601 29.88 -3.86 -4.47
C SER A 601 30.77 -3.45 -3.29
N LEU A 602 30.74 -4.22 -2.20
CA LEU A 602 31.50 -3.94 -0.99
C LEU A 602 32.45 -5.10 -0.68
N ARG A 603 33.74 -4.79 -0.47
CA ARG A 603 34.75 -5.80 -0.16
C ARG A 603 35.63 -5.39 1.01
N LEU A 604 35.81 -6.32 1.93
CA LEU A 604 36.73 -6.20 3.06
C LEU A 604 38.04 -6.92 2.72
N TYR A 605 39.14 -6.18 2.73
CA TYR A 605 40.50 -6.64 2.48
C TYR A 605 41.23 -6.77 3.82
N LEU A 606 41.55 -8.00 4.17
CA LEU A 606 42.32 -8.36 5.36
C LEU A 606 43.71 -8.79 4.89
N THR A 607 44.71 -7.93 5.03
CA THR A 607 46.09 -8.25 4.64
C THR A 607 46.80 -9.06 5.70
N ARG A 608 47.75 -9.92 5.36
CA ARG A 608 48.60 -10.60 6.34
C ARG A 608 49.09 -9.66 7.46
N ASN A 609 48.94 -10.08 8.70
CA ASN A 609 49.47 -9.42 9.91
C ASN A 609 50.17 -10.45 10.82
N LEU A 610 50.42 -10.13 12.09
CA LEU A 610 51.05 -11.06 13.05
C LEU A 610 50.11 -12.16 13.56
N TYR A 611 48.79 -11.99 13.43
CA TYR A 611 47.76 -12.93 13.87
C TYR A 611 47.21 -13.78 12.72
N GLN A 612 47.21 -13.27 11.49
CA GLN A 612 46.74 -13.91 10.27
C GLN A 612 47.88 -14.01 9.24
N SER A 613 48.27 -15.23 8.89
CA SER A 613 49.42 -15.53 8.02
C SER A 613 49.18 -15.35 6.52
N TYR A 614 47.93 -15.14 6.10
CA TYR A 614 47.53 -15.00 4.70
C TYR A 614 46.61 -13.80 4.48
N SER A 615 46.64 -13.21 3.29
CA SER A 615 45.70 -12.16 2.90
C SER A 615 44.36 -12.77 2.45
N SER A 616 43.24 -12.15 2.80
CA SER A 616 41.90 -12.60 2.41
C SER A 616 40.98 -11.45 2.02
N VAL A 617 40.09 -11.69 1.06
CA VAL A 617 39.09 -10.72 0.59
C VAL A 617 37.70 -11.28 0.79
N ILE A 618 36.85 -10.54 1.48
CA ILE A 618 35.49 -10.95 1.82
C ILE A 618 34.52 -10.03 1.08
N SER A 619 33.62 -10.61 0.29
CA SER A 619 32.53 -9.86 -0.35
C SER A 619 31.35 -9.75 0.60
N LEU A 620 30.88 -8.53 0.82
CA LEU A 620 29.83 -8.21 1.78
C LEU A 620 28.58 -7.71 1.07
N LYS A 621 27.43 -7.93 1.70
CA LYS A 621 26.17 -7.34 1.25
C LYS A 621 26.08 -5.92 1.80
N ILE A 622 25.60 -5.00 0.96
CA ILE A 622 25.42 -3.61 1.36
C ILE A 622 24.07 -3.47 2.05
N ARG A 623 24.11 -3.25 3.37
CA ARG A 623 22.97 -2.98 4.24
C ARG A 623 23.01 -1.51 4.69
N ASP A 624 22.21 -1.16 5.70
CA ASP A 624 22.36 0.09 6.43
C ASP A 624 23.69 0.13 7.21
N TYR A 625 24.06 1.29 7.75
CA TYR A 625 25.36 1.46 8.43
C TYR A 625 25.53 0.46 9.60
N SER A 626 24.45 0.18 10.33
CA SER A 626 24.46 -0.79 11.44
C SER A 626 24.70 -2.22 10.95
N GLY A 627 24.05 -2.62 9.86
CA GLY A 627 24.26 -3.90 9.20
C GLY A 627 25.68 -4.07 8.68
N ILE A 628 26.28 -3.02 8.10
CA ILE A 628 27.69 -3.05 7.66
C ILE A 628 28.62 -3.31 8.85
N ILE A 629 28.44 -2.59 9.95
CA ILE A 629 29.26 -2.75 11.17
C ILE A 629 29.12 -4.16 11.76
N ASN A 630 27.89 -4.69 11.80
CA ASN A 630 27.62 -6.03 12.31
C ASN A 630 28.22 -7.13 11.40
N ASP A 631 28.13 -6.97 10.08
CA ASP A 631 28.66 -7.96 9.11
C ASP A 631 30.20 -8.03 9.16
N ILE A 632 30.91 -6.92 9.42
CA ILE A 632 32.38 -6.92 9.50
C ILE A 632 32.92 -7.33 10.88
N ARG A 633 32.16 -7.12 11.96
CA ARG A 633 32.60 -7.43 13.34
C ARG A 633 33.22 -8.82 13.51
N PRO A 634 32.61 -9.94 13.06
CA PRO A 634 33.21 -11.27 13.25
C PRO A 634 34.51 -11.44 12.46
N HIS A 635 34.67 -10.74 11.34
CA HIS A 635 35.89 -10.79 10.55
C HIS A 635 37.02 -10.00 11.19
N LEU A 636 36.71 -8.83 11.78
CA LEU A 636 37.67 -8.04 12.53
C LEU A 636 38.13 -8.77 13.81
N ALA A 637 37.22 -9.47 14.49
CA ALA A 637 37.53 -10.30 15.64
C ALA A 637 38.62 -11.35 15.38
N ASN A 638 38.52 -12.02 14.23
CA ASN A 638 39.48 -13.04 13.82
C ASN A 638 40.79 -12.44 13.29
N TYR A 639 40.75 -11.20 12.80
CA TYR A 639 41.89 -10.52 12.21
C TYR A 639 42.85 -9.93 13.26
N ASP A 640 42.29 -9.26 14.27
CA ASP A 640 43.02 -8.70 15.41
C ASP A 640 42.05 -8.42 16.57
N THR A 641 42.25 -9.09 17.71
CA THR A 641 41.39 -8.96 18.89
C THR A 641 41.45 -7.56 19.52
N ASP A 642 42.54 -6.81 19.33
CA ASP A 642 42.68 -5.46 19.89
C ASP A 642 41.83 -4.43 19.12
N LEU A 643 41.48 -4.71 17.86
CA LEU A 643 40.58 -3.88 17.05
C LEU A 643 39.12 -3.94 17.55
N LEU A 644 38.71 -5.06 18.18
CA LEU A 644 37.39 -5.19 18.81
C LEU A 644 37.25 -4.29 20.04
N ALA A 645 38.30 -4.14 20.85
CA ALA A 645 38.27 -3.23 22.00
C ALA A 645 38.05 -1.76 21.56
N GLY A 646 38.44 -1.41 20.34
CA GLY A 646 38.12 -0.14 19.69
C GLY A 646 36.65 -0.04 19.26
N LEU A 647 36.04 -1.12 18.79
CA LEU A 647 34.62 -1.21 18.44
C LEU A 647 33.69 -1.11 19.67
N ASP A 648 34.05 -1.75 20.77
CA ASP A 648 33.23 -1.77 22.00
C ASP A 648 33.27 -0.43 22.75
N LYS A 649 34.38 0.32 22.66
CA LYS A 649 34.50 1.69 23.20
C LYS A 649 33.66 2.74 22.45
N ILE A 650 33.26 2.46 21.21
CA ILE A 650 32.43 3.35 20.38
C ILE A 650 30.94 3.27 20.78
N GLY A 651 30.59 2.48 21.80
CA GLY A 651 29.30 2.63 22.46
C GLY A 651 28.11 2.29 21.57
N LEU A 652 28.09 1.07 21.02
CA LEU A 652 26.81 0.48 20.57
C LEU A 652 25.89 0.08 21.75
N GLY A 653 26.33 0.30 23.00
CA GLY A 653 25.59 0.05 24.23
C GLY A 653 24.57 1.13 24.64
N GLY A 654 24.36 2.17 23.83
CA GLY A 654 23.32 3.18 24.05
C GLY A 654 21.98 2.91 23.35
N MET A 655 21.91 1.89 22.47
CA MET A 655 20.66 1.44 21.88
C MET A 655 20.04 0.36 22.76
N HIS A 656 19.52 0.76 23.92
CA HIS A 656 18.38 0.04 24.47
C HIS A 656 17.28 0.15 23.42
N PHE A 657 17.13 -0.90 22.61
CA PHE A 657 15.81 -1.28 22.16
C PHE A 657 14.96 -1.36 23.43
N LYS A 658 13.99 -0.45 23.58
CA LYS A 658 12.79 -0.78 24.34
C LYS A 658 12.17 -1.97 23.59
N HIS A 659 12.68 -3.16 23.91
CA HIS A 659 11.86 -4.35 23.87
C HIS A 659 10.73 -4.10 24.85
N ASP A 660 9.52 -4.21 24.33
CA ASP A 660 8.31 -4.65 25.01
C ASP A 660 8.41 -4.73 26.53
N GLU A 661 7.81 -3.76 27.22
CA GLU A 661 7.20 -4.01 28.53
C GLU A 661 5.84 -3.30 28.58
N LEU A 662 4.81 -4.13 28.44
CA LEU A 662 3.40 -4.03 28.86
C LEU A 662 2.47 -2.97 28.23
#